data_AF-A0A5B0MGC9-F1
#
_entry.id   AF-A0A5B0MGC9-F1
#
_cell.length_a   1.000
_cell.length_b   1.000
_cell.length_c   1.000
_cell.angle_alpha   90.00
_cell.angle_beta   90.00
_cell.angle_gamma   90.00
#
_symmetry.space_group_name_H-M   'P 1'
#
loop_
_entity.id
_entity.type
_entity.pdbx_description
1 polymer ?
#
loop_
_entity_poly.entity_id
_entity_poly.type
_entity_poly.pdbx_seq_one_letter_code
_entity_poly.pdbx_strand_id
1 'polypeptide(L)'
;MSFLKPRLTITNRLLFQQQPLKLTHNNNLQFTRSIVSCLRSRPTNSSSLNMRTSSAQRWFSCSNQTANQANRLSIFQQTKTNSNYRQIFIASAGLVGSLVLLDGFLNRDKRIEPLSAAQKDLLNSSFQHTGVGLAITSVLARYMFKNGWTMRMMMVNPLVFVGVGFLGTIGSMLGTRYTSPDNTVQKYGFWLTFTACQAAALSPMYFYAPAILSRAALYTVGVIGSLSYVGATAKNDRFLYIGGPLLAGVSVVALSSLAPLVLPATAARTLMITESISLYGGLAVFSGFVLYERVAALDTKSSSQAESLLRSIPQPLEDKIVVEGFNHEYLDTEDRIVNSTLQTLRYFASQWSPEEYLAAYTSLIATSLSGKSRLMMELSRRICVVYICICPKDSFGHPPRSKCAASVLLDSKCATLQSQYEHLLLAILHTVADYFSAQEPGSIKERLNQWILHSFPQSNQSGDPPFWIDVKTKMKEISTSALLTATNKAAQLSEALQRVKDSTNFIEQNDLRLLLAIDKASGLLASSASPHSSFFNVFRDTLQMIPSESGFFSILADTNSWVSNFHPLSHNDPSHGIGKENSKKLFDPIYEIQTFDANVSHPPADWHQLQSASRLLSYGSPFWRVYAGEAKKNRIADHKIVEGLTQYALQKLLNSNNKSVPAASLTGPQVFALLGSTIQPHCMELHI
;
A
#
# COMPACT_ATOMS: atom_id res chain seq x y z
N MET A 1 -19.15 -47.12 -23.71
CA MET A 1 -18.12 -47.00 -24.76
C MET A 1 -16.80 -46.64 -24.10
N SER A 2 -15.80 -47.47 -24.35
CA SER A 2 -14.45 -47.51 -23.79
C SER A 2 -13.49 -46.52 -24.47
N PHE A 3 -12.28 -46.37 -23.87
CA PHE A 3 -11.07 -45.64 -24.29
C PHE A 3 -11.02 -44.16 -23.84
N LEU A 4 -10.05 -43.62 -23.10
CA LEU A 4 -8.68 -44.03 -22.70
C LEU A 4 -8.27 -43.35 -21.37
N LYS A 5 -7.63 -44.13 -20.48
CA LYS A 5 -6.75 -43.69 -19.37
C LYS A 5 -5.36 -43.34 -19.92
N PRO A 6 -4.60 -42.48 -19.21
CA PRO A 6 -3.28 -42.92 -18.72
C PRO A 6 -3.11 -42.51 -17.23
N ARG A 7 -3.03 -43.45 -16.29
CA ARG A 7 -1.80 -44.11 -15.77
C ARG A 7 -0.72 -43.15 -15.27
N LEU A 8 -0.85 -42.80 -13.99
CA LEU A 8 0.27 -42.53 -13.08
C LEU A 8 1.31 -43.65 -13.16
N THR A 9 2.58 -43.28 -13.31
CA THR A 9 3.71 -44.17 -13.06
C THR A 9 4.65 -43.47 -12.09
N ILE A 10 4.69 -44.01 -10.88
CA ILE A 10 5.65 -43.70 -9.83
C ILE A 10 6.94 -44.43 -10.19
N THR A 11 8.05 -43.72 -10.30
CA THR A 11 9.40 -44.30 -10.25
C THR A 11 10.21 -43.58 -9.18
N ASN A 12 10.63 -44.38 -8.21
CA ASN A 12 11.38 -44.02 -7.02
C ASN A 12 12.87 -43.80 -7.31
N ARG A 13 13.50 -43.01 -6.43
CA ARG A 13 14.91 -43.00 -6.03
C ARG A 13 15.98 -42.61 -7.06
N LEU A 14 16.47 -41.37 -6.93
CA LEU A 14 17.92 -41.10 -6.98
C LEU A 14 18.31 -40.15 -5.81
N LEU A 15 18.93 -40.78 -4.83
CA LEU A 15 19.91 -40.33 -3.84
C LEU A 15 20.25 -38.83 -3.76
N PHE A 16 19.95 -38.29 -2.57
CA PHE A 16 20.67 -37.19 -1.93
C PHE A 16 22.19 -37.45 -1.91
N GLN A 17 22.98 -36.50 -2.41
CA GLN A 17 24.35 -36.33 -1.98
C GLN A 17 24.64 -34.83 -1.83
N GLN A 18 24.35 -34.31 -0.64
CA GLN A 18 24.92 -33.06 -0.16
C GLN A 18 26.38 -33.34 0.23
N GLN A 19 27.32 -32.58 -0.33
CA GLN A 19 28.63 -32.40 0.29
C GLN A 19 29.04 -30.92 0.29
N PRO A 20 29.71 -30.46 1.36
CA PRO A 20 29.91 -29.04 1.67
C PRO A 20 31.28 -28.56 1.17
N LEU A 21 31.37 -27.33 0.66
CA LEU A 21 32.66 -26.68 0.40
C LEU A 21 32.98 -25.70 1.52
N LYS A 22 33.94 -26.12 2.35
CA LYS A 22 34.61 -25.35 3.40
C LYS A 22 35.52 -24.27 2.80
N LEU A 23 35.54 -23.12 3.46
CA LEU A 23 36.58 -22.08 3.36
C LEU A 23 37.96 -22.68 3.71
N THR A 24 38.96 -22.45 2.85
CA THR A 24 40.37 -22.40 3.27
C THR A 24 41.08 -21.25 2.57
N HIS A 25 41.53 -20.32 3.40
CA HIS A 25 42.41 -19.20 3.13
C HIS A 25 43.79 -19.73 2.70
N ASN A 26 44.38 -19.22 1.61
CA ASN A 26 45.82 -18.90 1.62
C ASN A 26 46.27 -17.99 0.47
N ASN A 27 47.07 -17.01 0.89
CA ASN A 27 47.67 -15.94 0.12
C ASN A 27 48.79 -16.47 -0.79
N ASN A 28 49.00 -15.82 -1.93
CA ASN A 28 50.35 -15.47 -2.39
C ASN A 28 50.30 -14.40 -3.50
N LEU A 29 50.50 -13.16 -3.05
CA LEU A 29 51.03 -12.04 -3.83
C LEU A 29 52.56 -12.18 -3.85
N GLN A 30 53.19 -12.05 -5.01
CA GLN A 30 54.58 -11.60 -5.09
C GLN A 30 54.73 -10.47 -6.10
N PHE A 31 55.26 -9.39 -5.55
CA PHE A 31 55.57 -8.08 -6.12
C PHE A 31 57.00 -8.07 -6.70
N THR A 32 57.38 -6.87 -7.17
CA THR A 32 58.75 -6.34 -7.41
C THR A 32 59.15 -6.30 -8.90
N ARG A 33 59.71 -5.22 -9.47
CA ARG A 33 60.75 -4.25 -9.03
C ARG A 33 60.64 -2.94 -9.85
N SER A 34 60.60 -1.73 -9.25
CA SER A 34 61.69 -0.79 -8.87
C SER A 34 62.38 -0.06 -10.06
N ILE A 35 62.29 1.28 -10.23
CA ILE A 35 63.06 2.40 -9.63
C ILE A 35 64.05 3.06 -10.65
N VAL A 36 63.82 4.35 -10.92
CA VAL A 36 64.76 5.50 -11.06
C VAL A 36 65.65 5.74 -12.32
N SER A 37 65.55 7.01 -12.76
CA SER A 37 66.55 7.92 -13.41
C SER A 37 66.82 7.87 -14.92
N CYS A 38 66.63 9.01 -15.61
CA CYS A 38 67.76 9.88 -16.02
C CYS A 38 67.33 11.22 -16.69
N LEU A 39 67.93 12.31 -16.21
CA LEU A 39 68.52 13.49 -16.89
C LEU A 39 67.65 14.31 -17.88
N ARG A 40 67.31 15.59 -17.61
CA ARG A 40 68.11 16.85 -17.51
C ARG A 40 68.29 17.56 -18.87
N SER A 41 67.58 18.68 -19.06
CA SER A 41 68.10 19.92 -19.66
C SER A 41 67.11 21.10 -19.55
N ARG A 42 67.54 22.16 -18.85
CA ARG A 42 67.10 23.58 -18.96
C ARG A 42 68.04 24.27 -20.00
N PRO A 43 67.81 25.50 -20.55
CA PRO A 43 67.29 26.68 -19.83
C PRO A 43 66.48 27.76 -20.64
N THR A 44 65.97 28.77 -19.90
CA THR A 44 65.81 30.24 -20.22
C THR A 44 64.90 30.67 -21.40
N ASN A 45 64.12 31.77 -21.42
CA ASN A 45 64.03 33.01 -20.63
C ASN A 45 62.68 33.73 -20.94
N SER A 46 62.22 34.59 -20.01
CA SER A 46 61.39 35.85 -20.14
C SER A 46 60.14 35.86 -21.04
N SER A 47 58.98 36.44 -20.72
CA SER A 47 58.63 37.60 -19.86
C SER A 47 57.09 37.75 -19.72
N SER A 48 56.68 38.39 -18.62
CA SER A 48 55.51 39.28 -18.43
C SER A 48 54.11 38.92 -18.94
N LEU A 49 53.23 38.65 -17.95
CA LEU A 49 51.91 39.26 -17.71
C LEU A 49 51.03 39.63 -18.93
N ASN A 50 49.87 38.96 -19.05
CA ASN A 50 48.59 39.67 -18.94
C ASN A 50 47.41 38.70 -18.72
N MET A 51 46.64 39.02 -17.68
CA MET A 51 45.40 38.36 -17.30
C MET A 51 44.32 38.67 -18.34
N ARG A 52 43.85 37.66 -19.08
CA ARG A 52 42.59 37.72 -19.83
C ARG A 52 41.78 36.43 -19.66
N THR A 53 40.62 36.63 -19.09
CA THR A 53 39.46 35.75 -19.00
C THR A 53 39.25 34.92 -20.26
N SER A 54 39.53 33.61 -20.17
CA SER A 54 39.36 32.66 -21.28
C SER A 54 38.91 31.28 -20.76
N SER A 55 37.84 31.26 -19.97
CA SER A 55 37.15 30.04 -19.54
C SER A 55 35.98 29.64 -20.46
N ALA A 56 35.55 30.50 -21.39
CA ALA A 56 34.38 30.25 -22.24
C ALA A 56 34.68 29.48 -23.55
N GLN A 57 35.94 29.33 -23.97
CA GLN A 57 36.29 28.63 -25.22
C GLN A 57 36.57 27.13 -25.04
N ARG A 58 36.56 26.59 -23.81
CA ARG A 58 36.95 25.18 -23.57
C ARG A 58 35.82 24.17 -23.63
N TRP A 59 34.55 24.60 -23.65
CA TRP A 59 33.42 23.67 -23.80
C TRP A 59 33.27 23.09 -25.22
N PHE A 60 33.89 23.72 -26.23
CA PHE A 60 33.72 23.32 -27.64
C PHE A 60 35.03 23.12 -28.41
N SER A 61 36.19 23.06 -27.74
CA SER A 61 37.48 22.77 -28.38
C SER A 61 38.16 21.55 -27.76
N CYS A 62 37.61 20.37 -28.06
CA CYS A 62 38.33 19.09 -28.00
C CYS A 62 37.71 18.11 -28.99
N SER A 63 37.95 18.33 -30.29
CA SER A 63 37.89 17.25 -31.29
C SER A 63 38.71 17.62 -32.53
N ASN A 64 39.96 18.05 -32.35
CA ASN A 64 40.94 18.05 -33.43
C ASN A 64 42.05 17.07 -33.06
N GLN A 65 41.75 15.78 -33.14
CA GLN A 65 42.78 14.76 -33.33
C GLN A 65 42.21 13.50 -33.98
N THR A 66 42.83 13.17 -35.11
CA THR A 66 42.85 11.89 -35.85
C THR A 66 41.77 11.62 -36.88
N ALA A 67 42.06 12.17 -38.07
CA ALA A 67 41.64 11.76 -39.39
C ALA A 67 42.04 10.30 -39.77
N ASN A 68 41.75 9.32 -38.91
CA ASN A 68 41.95 7.88 -39.21
C ASN A 68 40.68 7.02 -39.05
N GLN A 69 39.50 7.64 -39.01
CA GLN A 69 38.21 6.94 -39.04
C GLN A 69 37.50 7.00 -40.40
N ALA A 70 38.21 7.40 -41.46
CA ALA A 70 37.71 7.35 -42.83
C ALA A 70 37.63 5.90 -43.41
N ASN A 71 38.23 4.91 -42.74
CA ASN A 71 38.29 3.51 -43.22
C ASN A 71 37.25 2.56 -42.58
N ARG A 72 36.27 3.05 -41.81
CA ARG A 72 35.10 2.24 -41.39
C ARG A 72 33.78 2.64 -42.07
N LEU A 73 33.83 3.55 -43.04
CA LEU A 73 32.71 3.90 -43.91
C LEU A 73 32.61 3.01 -45.16
N SER A 74 33.63 2.19 -45.45
CA SER A 74 33.62 1.23 -46.56
C SER A 74 32.70 0.03 -46.33
N ILE A 75 32.30 -0.28 -45.08
CA ILE A 75 31.32 -1.35 -44.80
C ILE A 75 29.87 -0.86 -45.06
N PHE A 76 29.60 0.45 -45.00
CA PHE A 76 28.26 1.00 -45.25
C PHE A 76 28.07 1.57 -46.67
N GLN A 77 29.14 1.71 -47.46
CA GLN A 77 29.03 2.09 -48.87
C GLN A 77 28.77 0.90 -49.82
N GLN A 78 28.77 -0.34 -49.31
CA GLN A 78 28.52 -1.54 -50.08
C GLN A 78 27.06 -2.07 -49.98
N THR A 79 26.12 -1.28 -49.46
CA THR A 79 24.69 -1.64 -49.41
C THR A 79 23.81 -0.75 -50.29
N LYS A 80 24.37 -0.20 -51.37
CA LYS A 80 23.60 0.22 -52.55
C LYS A 80 23.84 -0.80 -53.65
N THR A 81 23.15 -1.95 -53.57
CA THR A 81 22.81 -2.87 -54.69
C THR A 81 22.33 -4.22 -54.15
N ASN A 82 21.05 -4.28 -53.74
CA ASN A 82 20.10 -5.39 -53.92
C ASN A 82 19.00 -5.28 -52.86
N SER A 83 17.77 -5.09 -53.31
CA SER A 83 16.61 -4.96 -52.45
C SER A 83 16.18 -6.32 -51.89
N ASN A 84 16.83 -6.78 -50.82
CA ASN A 84 16.37 -7.94 -50.08
C ASN A 84 15.37 -7.53 -49.00
N TYR A 85 14.22 -6.96 -49.42
CA TYR A 85 13.07 -6.73 -48.54
C TYR A 85 12.65 -8.01 -47.79
N ARG A 86 12.84 -9.17 -48.41
CA ARG A 86 12.61 -10.48 -47.80
C ARG A 86 13.55 -10.79 -46.63
N GLN A 87 14.84 -10.42 -46.70
CA GLN A 87 15.77 -10.64 -45.58
C GLN A 87 15.53 -9.63 -44.46
N ILE A 88 15.20 -8.38 -44.79
CA ILE A 88 14.81 -7.36 -43.81
C ILE A 88 13.51 -7.78 -43.09
N PHE A 89 12.53 -8.31 -43.84
CA PHE A 89 11.27 -8.81 -43.30
C PHE A 89 11.45 -10.06 -42.43
N ILE A 90 12.29 -11.02 -42.84
CA ILE A 90 12.59 -12.22 -42.04
C ILE A 90 13.33 -11.83 -40.76
N ALA A 91 14.30 -10.91 -40.82
CA ALA A 91 15.02 -10.42 -39.65
C ALA A 91 14.10 -9.65 -38.68
N SER A 92 13.20 -8.81 -39.19
CA SER A 92 12.24 -8.07 -38.36
C SER A 92 11.16 -9.00 -37.77
N ALA A 93 10.64 -9.96 -38.55
CA ALA A 93 9.69 -10.95 -38.07
C ALA A 93 10.30 -11.88 -37.01
N GLY A 94 11.58 -12.27 -37.16
CA GLY A 94 12.32 -13.05 -36.16
C GLY A 94 12.51 -12.28 -34.85
N LEU A 95 12.82 -10.98 -34.92
CA LEU A 95 12.91 -10.12 -33.74
C LEU A 95 11.57 -9.98 -33.03
N VAL A 96 10.49 -9.69 -33.77
CA VAL A 96 9.14 -9.56 -33.20
C VAL A 96 8.66 -10.89 -32.60
N GLY A 97 8.89 -12.02 -33.28
CA GLY A 97 8.56 -13.35 -32.78
C GLY A 97 9.33 -13.70 -31.50
N SER A 98 10.62 -13.37 -31.43
CA SER A 98 11.43 -13.58 -30.23
C SER A 98 10.98 -12.69 -29.06
N LEU A 99 10.55 -11.46 -29.32
CA LEU A 99 9.98 -10.55 -28.32
C LEU A 99 8.65 -11.07 -27.76
N VAL A 100 7.77 -11.61 -28.62
CA VAL A 100 6.50 -12.21 -28.20
C VAL A 100 6.72 -13.49 -27.38
N LEU A 101 7.71 -14.31 -27.74
CA LEU A 101 8.07 -15.50 -26.99
C LEU A 101 8.70 -15.15 -25.63
N LEU A 102 9.60 -14.15 -25.59
CA LEU A 102 10.20 -13.66 -24.34
C LEU A 102 9.15 -13.02 -23.43
N ASP A 103 8.19 -12.27 -23.97
CA ASP A 103 7.04 -11.76 -23.20
C ASP A 103 6.17 -12.90 -22.66
N GLY A 104 5.86 -13.92 -23.48
CA GLY A 104 5.12 -15.09 -23.00
C GLY A 104 5.84 -15.89 -21.91
N PHE A 105 7.18 -15.90 -21.90
CA PHE A 105 8.00 -16.62 -20.93
C PHE A 105 8.28 -15.81 -19.65
N LEU A 106 8.60 -14.52 -19.78
CA LEU A 106 8.96 -13.64 -18.65
C LEU A 106 7.75 -12.94 -18.02
N ASN A 107 6.67 -12.70 -18.79
CA ASN A 107 5.47 -11.97 -18.38
C ASN A 107 4.25 -12.91 -18.34
N ARG A 108 4.38 -14.01 -17.59
CA ARG A 108 3.38 -15.09 -17.47
C ARG A 108 2.06 -14.63 -16.81
N ASP A 109 2.11 -13.57 -16.01
CA ASP A 109 0.97 -13.03 -15.25
C ASP A 109 0.38 -11.79 -15.95
N LYS A 110 -0.33 -12.00 -17.06
CA LYS A 110 -1.05 -10.92 -17.76
C LYS A 110 -2.32 -10.52 -17.01
N ARG A 111 -2.75 -9.26 -17.16
CA ARG A 111 -4.06 -8.79 -16.70
C ARG A 111 -5.16 -9.75 -17.18
N ILE A 112 -6.02 -10.17 -16.26
CA ILE A 112 -7.13 -11.10 -16.51
C ILE A 112 -8.32 -10.35 -17.14
N GLU A 113 -8.43 -9.04 -16.89
CA GLU A 113 -9.50 -8.19 -17.40
C GLU A 113 -9.06 -7.33 -18.60
N PRO A 114 -9.89 -7.21 -19.66
CA PRO A 114 -9.61 -6.32 -20.78
C PRO A 114 -9.68 -4.84 -20.36
N LEU A 115 -8.81 -4.00 -20.94
CA LEU A 115 -8.81 -2.55 -20.71
C LEU A 115 -10.20 -1.93 -20.96
N SER A 116 -10.68 -1.14 -19.98
CA SER A 116 -11.92 -0.35 -20.09
C SER A 116 -11.85 0.62 -21.27
N ALA A 117 -13.00 0.97 -21.87
CA ALA A 117 -13.08 1.94 -22.97
C ALA A 117 -12.41 3.27 -22.61
N ALA A 118 -12.64 3.77 -21.39
CA ALA A 118 -12.03 5.02 -20.91
C ALA A 118 -10.50 4.92 -20.73
N GLN A 119 -9.98 3.74 -20.38
CA GLN A 119 -8.54 3.49 -20.28
C GLN A 119 -7.90 3.43 -21.67
N LYS A 120 -8.57 2.80 -22.64
CA LYS A 120 -8.13 2.78 -24.05
C LYS A 120 -8.09 4.19 -24.63
N ASP A 121 -9.12 4.99 -24.38
CA ASP A 121 -9.18 6.38 -24.87
C ASP A 121 -8.10 7.25 -24.25
N LEU A 122 -7.81 7.08 -22.95
CA LEU A 122 -6.69 7.76 -22.30
C LEU A 122 -5.37 7.38 -22.97
N LEU A 123 -5.15 6.09 -23.20
CA LEU A 123 -3.90 5.59 -23.77
C LEU A 123 -3.71 6.11 -25.19
N ASN A 124 -4.77 6.04 -26.01
CA ASN A 124 -4.76 6.50 -27.38
C ASN A 124 -4.55 8.02 -27.46
N SER A 125 -5.30 8.82 -26.69
CA SER A 125 -5.12 10.27 -26.61
C SER A 125 -3.71 10.64 -26.15
N SER A 126 -3.18 9.98 -25.12
CA SER A 126 -1.82 10.25 -24.62
C SER A 126 -0.77 9.97 -25.70
N PHE A 127 -0.86 8.84 -26.40
CA PHE A 127 0.04 8.50 -27.50
C PHE A 127 -0.08 9.45 -28.68
N GLN A 128 -1.30 9.88 -29.02
CA GLN A 128 -1.53 10.86 -30.07
C GLN A 128 -0.86 12.20 -29.72
N HIS A 129 -1.06 12.72 -28.51
CA HIS A 129 -0.42 13.96 -28.08
C HIS A 129 1.10 13.83 -28.01
N THR A 130 1.65 12.73 -27.50
CA THR A 130 3.10 12.49 -27.52
C THR A 130 3.63 12.43 -28.96
N GLY A 131 2.95 11.74 -29.87
CA GLY A 131 3.34 11.63 -31.28
C GLY A 131 3.32 12.97 -32.01
N VAL A 132 2.25 13.76 -31.82
CA VAL A 132 2.14 15.11 -32.38
C VAL A 132 3.22 16.04 -31.80
N GLY A 133 3.49 15.97 -30.50
CA GLY A 133 4.57 16.73 -29.86
C GLY A 133 5.93 16.42 -30.47
N LEU A 134 6.27 15.14 -30.64
CA LEU A 134 7.51 14.71 -31.29
C LEU A 134 7.61 15.19 -32.75
N ALA A 135 6.51 15.16 -33.49
CA ALA A 135 6.47 15.67 -34.86
C ALA A 135 6.77 17.18 -34.89
N ILE A 136 6.11 17.97 -34.03
CA ILE A 136 6.36 19.42 -33.91
C ILE A 136 7.80 19.69 -33.49
N THR A 137 8.32 18.98 -32.47
CA THR A 137 9.72 19.10 -32.04
C THR A 137 10.69 18.84 -33.19
N SER A 138 10.45 17.79 -33.98
CA SER A 138 11.34 17.44 -35.11
C SER A 138 11.37 18.51 -36.20
N VAL A 139 10.20 19.04 -36.57
CA VAL A 139 10.05 20.09 -37.59
C VAL A 139 10.69 21.39 -37.09
N LEU A 140 10.41 21.76 -35.84
CA LEU A 140 10.91 22.98 -35.24
C LEU A 140 12.43 22.92 -35.01
N ALA A 141 12.97 21.80 -34.54
CA ALA A 141 14.41 21.62 -34.38
C ALA A 141 15.13 21.73 -35.74
N ARG A 142 14.57 21.11 -36.79
CA ARG A 142 15.10 21.24 -38.16
C ARG A 142 15.04 22.67 -38.68
N TYR A 143 13.96 23.39 -38.39
CA TYR A 143 13.80 24.79 -38.79
C TYR A 143 14.81 25.71 -38.08
N MET A 144 14.97 25.56 -36.76
CA MET A 144 15.92 26.32 -35.95
C MET A 144 17.37 26.05 -36.36
N PHE A 145 17.67 24.80 -36.70
CA PHE A 145 18.96 24.37 -37.26
C PHE A 145 19.24 25.03 -38.61
N LYS A 146 18.31 24.93 -39.58
CA LYS A 146 18.49 25.46 -40.94
C LYS A 146 18.66 26.98 -40.95
N ASN A 147 18.00 27.69 -40.05
CA ASN A 147 18.06 29.15 -39.96
C ASN A 147 19.26 29.66 -39.14
N GLY A 148 20.11 28.77 -38.61
CA GLY A 148 21.29 29.14 -37.82
C GLY A 148 20.97 29.83 -36.48
N TRP A 149 19.71 29.84 -36.05
CA TRP A 149 19.27 30.52 -34.83
C TRP A 149 19.91 29.91 -33.59
N THR A 150 20.00 28.58 -33.56
CA THR A 150 20.65 27.84 -32.47
C THR A 150 22.15 28.16 -32.38
N MET A 151 22.85 28.26 -33.51
CA MET A 151 24.27 28.62 -33.53
C MET A 151 24.49 30.06 -33.04
N ARG A 152 23.63 31.00 -33.44
CA ARG A 152 23.68 32.39 -32.97
C ARG A 152 23.50 32.49 -31.46
N MET A 153 22.54 31.76 -30.88
CA MET A 153 22.31 31.76 -29.43
C MET A 153 23.44 31.06 -28.66
N MET A 154 23.98 29.97 -29.19
CA MET A 154 25.08 29.22 -28.55
C MET A 154 26.41 30.00 -28.56
N MET A 155 26.62 30.90 -29.54
CA MET A 155 27.79 31.77 -29.63
C MET A 155 27.73 33.00 -28.71
N VAL A 156 26.53 33.44 -28.28
CA VAL A 156 26.38 34.61 -27.39
C VAL A 156 26.65 34.26 -25.94
N ASN A 157 26.01 33.21 -25.40
CA ASN A 157 26.33 32.64 -24.09
C ASN A 157 25.76 31.21 -23.94
N PRO A 158 26.60 30.15 -24.01
CA PRO A 158 26.13 28.77 -24.00
C PRO A 158 25.51 28.36 -22.65
N LEU A 159 25.98 28.92 -21.53
CA LEU A 159 25.44 28.60 -20.20
C LEU A 159 24.06 29.20 -19.98
N VAL A 160 23.83 30.42 -20.47
CA VAL A 160 22.51 31.06 -20.43
C VAL A 160 21.53 30.31 -21.33
N PHE A 161 21.96 29.88 -22.52
CA PHE A 161 21.13 29.10 -23.42
C PHE A 161 20.68 27.76 -22.79
N VAL A 162 21.60 27.03 -22.16
CA VAL A 162 21.29 25.78 -21.44
C VAL A 162 20.41 26.05 -20.22
N GLY A 163 20.72 27.08 -19.41
CA GLY A 163 19.95 27.42 -18.21
C GLY A 163 18.52 27.88 -18.51
N VAL A 164 18.33 28.73 -19.53
CA VAL A 164 17.01 29.18 -20.00
C VAL A 164 16.23 28.02 -20.61
N GLY A 165 16.87 27.14 -21.36
CA GLY A 165 16.24 25.93 -21.89
C GLY A 165 15.74 24.99 -20.78
N PHE A 166 16.54 24.81 -19.72
CA PHE A 166 16.19 23.96 -18.58
C PHE A 166 15.04 24.56 -17.75
N LEU A 167 15.13 25.84 -17.41
CA LEU A 167 14.07 26.56 -16.69
C LEU A 167 12.78 26.64 -17.50
N GLY A 168 12.88 26.88 -18.80
CA GLY A 168 11.72 26.91 -19.71
C GLY A 168 11.02 25.56 -19.79
N THR A 169 11.78 24.46 -19.83
CA THR A 169 11.23 23.09 -19.87
C THR A 169 10.55 22.71 -18.56
N ILE A 170 11.19 22.98 -17.40
CA ILE A 170 10.59 22.70 -16.09
C ILE A 170 9.37 23.59 -15.82
N GLY A 171 9.49 24.89 -16.11
CA GLY A 171 8.42 25.86 -15.89
C GLY A 171 7.18 25.58 -16.74
N SER A 172 7.36 25.26 -18.02
CA SER A 172 6.24 24.88 -18.91
C SER A 172 5.61 23.54 -18.52
N MET A 173 6.40 22.57 -18.04
CA MET A 173 5.89 21.30 -17.53
C MET A 173 5.03 21.50 -16.27
N LEU A 174 5.51 22.30 -15.30
CA LEU A 174 4.74 22.66 -14.11
C LEU A 174 3.49 23.45 -14.49
N GLY A 175 3.59 24.41 -15.41
CA GLY A 175 2.44 25.18 -15.91
C GLY A 175 1.37 24.29 -16.55
N THR A 176 1.77 23.29 -17.35
CA THR A 176 0.84 22.33 -17.96
C THR A 176 0.15 21.43 -16.92
N ARG A 177 0.84 21.11 -15.80
CA ARG A 177 0.29 20.31 -14.69
C ARG A 177 -0.64 21.12 -13.79
N TYR A 178 -0.35 22.39 -13.51
CA TYR A 178 -1.17 23.25 -12.66
C TYR A 178 -2.39 23.85 -13.37
N THR A 179 -2.40 23.88 -14.70
CA THR A 179 -3.54 24.39 -15.48
C THR A 179 -4.67 23.36 -15.53
N SER A 180 -5.89 23.75 -15.14
CA SER A 180 -7.08 22.91 -15.23
C SER A 180 -7.38 22.52 -16.68
N PRO A 181 -7.95 21.33 -16.93
CA PRO A 181 -8.29 20.87 -18.28
C PRO A 181 -9.35 21.74 -18.99
N ASP A 182 -10.11 22.57 -18.26
CA ASP A 182 -11.13 23.45 -18.83
C ASP A 182 -10.51 24.59 -19.67
N ASN A 183 -9.32 25.08 -19.28
CA ASN A 183 -8.60 26.13 -19.98
C ASN A 183 -7.67 25.56 -21.06
N THR A 184 -8.30 25.07 -22.14
CA THR A 184 -7.63 24.36 -23.24
C THR A 184 -6.52 25.19 -23.89
N VAL A 185 -6.75 26.48 -24.15
CA VAL A 185 -5.78 27.36 -24.83
C VAL A 185 -4.49 27.52 -24.02
N GLN A 186 -4.60 27.77 -22.72
CA GLN A 186 -3.44 27.97 -21.84
C GLN A 186 -2.64 26.67 -21.69
N LYS A 187 -3.33 25.54 -21.57
CA LYS A 187 -2.70 24.21 -21.45
C LYS A 187 -1.92 23.81 -22.70
N TYR A 188 -2.50 24.00 -23.89
CA TYR A 188 -1.77 23.79 -25.15
C TYR A 188 -0.67 24.83 -25.37
N GLY A 189 -0.84 26.05 -24.87
CA GLY A 189 0.22 27.07 -24.85
C GLY A 189 1.46 26.59 -24.11
N PHE A 190 1.33 26.16 -22.86
CA PHE A 190 2.44 25.61 -22.09
C PHE A 190 3.03 24.33 -22.73
N TRP A 191 2.20 23.46 -23.28
CA TRP A 191 2.64 22.25 -23.98
C TRP A 191 3.46 22.56 -25.25
N LEU A 192 3.07 23.58 -26.02
CA LEU A 192 3.80 24.04 -27.19
C LEU A 192 5.12 24.70 -26.78
N THR A 193 5.12 25.52 -25.73
CA THR A 193 6.34 26.10 -25.15
C THR A 193 7.32 25.01 -24.72
N PHE A 194 6.84 23.96 -24.04
CA PHE A 194 7.65 22.79 -23.67
C PHE A 194 8.28 22.13 -24.90
N THR A 195 7.46 21.86 -25.93
CA THR A 195 7.87 21.25 -27.20
C THR A 195 8.92 22.09 -27.93
N ALA A 196 8.81 23.42 -27.86
CA ALA A 196 9.75 24.37 -28.45
C ALA A 196 11.09 24.44 -27.69
N CYS A 197 11.07 24.43 -26.36
CA CYS A 197 12.28 24.36 -25.54
C CYS A 197 13.06 23.06 -25.81
N GLN A 198 12.37 21.93 -25.92
CA GLN A 198 12.99 20.64 -26.26
C GLN A 198 13.58 20.64 -27.69
N ALA A 199 12.90 21.26 -28.66
CA ALA A 199 13.42 21.42 -30.01
C ALA A 199 14.70 22.28 -30.04
N ALA A 200 14.72 23.37 -29.26
CA ALA A 200 15.88 24.22 -29.13
C ALA A 200 17.09 23.48 -28.51
N ALA A 201 16.85 22.63 -27.52
CA ALA A 201 17.88 21.82 -26.86
C ALA A 201 18.44 20.71 -27.78
N LEU A 202 17.62 20.12 -28.65
CA LEU A 202 18.04 19.05 -29.57
C LEU A 202 18.68 19.57 -30.87
N SER A 203 18.37 20.80 -31.29
CA SER A 203 18.90 21.40 -32.53
C SER A 203 20.44 21.34 -32.68
N PRO A 204 21.28 21.62 -31.65
CA PRO A 204 22.74 21.56 -31.76
C PRO A 204 23.27 20.17 -32.11
N MET A 205 22.57 19.09 -31.73
CA MET A 205 23.02 17.71 -31.96
C MET A 205 23.02 17.32 -33.44
N TYR A 206 22.27 18.04 -34.28
CA TYR A 206 22.30 17.86 -35.73
C TYR A 206 23.66 18.23 -36.36
N PHE A 207 24.47 19.09 -35.71
CA PHE A 207 25.82 19.45 -36.21
C PHE A 207 26.86 18.35 -35.97
N TYR A 208 26.71 17.54 -34.91
CA TYR A 208 27.75 16.61 -34.47
C TYR A 208 27.55 15.19 -35.01
N ALA A 209 26.34 14.64 -34.95
CA ALA A 209 26.13 13.23 -35.33
C ALA A 209 24.66 12.88 -35.71
N PRO A 210 24.17 13.29 -36.89
CA PRO A 210 22.78 13.03 -37.30
C PRO A 210 22.46 11.53 -37.43
N ALA A 211 23.45 10.71 -37.79
CA ALA A 211 23.31 9.26 -37.89
C ALA A 211 23.16 8.57 -36.51
N ILE A 212 23.75 9.13 -35.45
CA ILE A 212 23.63 8.59 -34.08
C ILE A 212 22.27 9.01 -33.50
N LEU A 213 21.85 10.24 -33.76
CA LEU A 213 20.56 10.77 -33.30
C LEU A 213 19.37 9.94 -33.83
N SER A 214 19.39 9.60 -35.13
CA SER A 214 18.33 8.77 -35.74
C SER A 214 18.30 7.34 -35.19
N ARG A 215 19.46 6.73 -34.91
CA ARG A 215 19.55 5.41 -34.26
C ARG A 215 19.06 5.45 -32.81
N ALA A 216 19.46 6.45 -32.04
CA ALA A 216 18.99 6.65 -30.68
C ALA A 216 17.47 6.85 -30.63
N ALA A 217 16.90 7.63 -31.56
CA ALA A 217 15.47 7.81 -31.69
C ALA A 217 14.74 6.47 -31.95
N LEU A 218 15.26 5.63 -32.85
CA LEU A 218 14.68 4.31 -33.13
C LEU A 218 14.72 3.39 -31.89
N TYR A 219 15.83 3.37 -31.14
CA TYR A 219 15.93 2.58 -29.92
C TYR A 219 14.96 3.07 -28.85
N THR A 220 14.82 4.39 -28.67
CA THR A 220 13.86 4.99 -27.74
C THR A 220 12.42 4.62 -28.11
N VAL A 221 12.05 4.64 -29.40
CA VAL A 221 10.71 4.20 -29.85
C VAL A 221 10.48 2.72 -29.54
N GLY A 222 11.47 1.86 -29.78
CA GLY A 222 11.38 0.43 -29.45
C GLY A 222 11.24 0.15 -27.95
N VAL A 223 12.03 0.83 -27.12
CA VAL A 223 12.00 0.71 -25.65
C VAL A 223 10.69 1.25 -25.09
N ILE A 224 10.26 2.46 -25.48
CA ILE A 224 9.00 3.04 -25.01
C ILE A 224 7.80 2.21 -25.48
N GLY A 225 7.81 1.73 -26.73
CA GLY A 225 6.74 0.90 -27.28
C GLY A 225 6.59 -0.43 -26.54
N SER A 226 7.70 -1.14 -26.33
CA SER A 226 7.70 -2.42 -25.61
C SER A 226 7.32 -2.26 -24.14
N LEU A 227 7.88 -1.27 -23.43
CA LEU A 227 7.54 -1.02 -22.03
C LEU A 227 6.11 -0.52 -21.85
N SER A 228 5.58 0.26 -22.79
CA SER A 228 4.17 0.67 -22.73
C SER A 228 3.22 -0.50 -22.96
N TYR A 229 3.58 -1.47 -23.80
CA TYR A 229 2.83 -2.72 -23.97
C TYR A 229 2.85 -3.55 -22.68
N VAL A 230 4.01 -3.70 -22.05
CA VAL A 230 4.15 -4.39 -20.76
C VAL A 230 3.35 -3.66 -19.67
N GLY A 231 3.44 -2.33 -19.57
CA GLY A 231 2.69 -1.55 -18.58
C GLY A 231 1.17 -1.63 -18.76
N ALA A 232 0.68 -1.72 -20.01
CA ALA A 232 -0.73 -1.90 -20.31
C ALA A 232 -1.24 -3.32 -20.00
N THR A 233 -0.35 -4.33 -19.98
CA THR A 233 -0.69 -5.74 -19.76
C THR A 233 -0.31 -6.26 -18.37
N ALA A 234 0.48 -5.50 -17.60
CA ALA A 234 0.97 -5.84 -16.27
C ALA A 234 -0.09 -5.72 -15.17
N LYS A 235 -0.07 -6.64 -14.19
CA LYS A 235 -0.91 -6.59 -12.98
C LYS A 235 -0.53 -5.38 -12.11
N ASN A 236 -1.54 -4.68 -11.58
CA ASN A 236 -1.42 -3.33 -11.00
C ASN A 236 -0.36 -3.20 -9.90
N ASP A 237 -0.15 -4.20 -9.04
CA ASP A 237 0.60 -3.94 -7.79
C ASP A 237 2.13 -4.04 -7.90
N ARG A 238 2.69 -4.72 -8.93
CA ARG A 238 4.14 -5.01 -8.97
C ARG A 238 5.01 -3.81 -9.34
N PHE A 239 4.52 -2.93 -10.21
CA PHE A 239 5.33 -1.83 -10.76
C PHE A 239 5.15 -0.52 -9.99
N LEU A 240 4.13 -0.40 -9.14
CA LEU A 240 3.89 0.79 -8.30
C LEU A 240 4.92 0.94 -7.17
N TYR A 241 5.52 -0.14 -6.67
CA TYR A 241 6.57 -0.05 -5.65
C TYR A 241 7.91 0.50 -6.16
N ILE A 242 8.09 0.56 -7.49
CA ILE A 242 9.37 0.92 -8.12
C ILE A 242 9.63 2.45 -8.08
N GLY A 243 8.64 3.26 -7.68
CA GLY A 243 8.77 4.73 -7.61
C GLY A 243 9.91 5.24 -6.71
N GLY A 244 10.10 4.64 -5.53
CA GLY A 244 11.17 5.02 -4.59
C GLY A 244 12.58 4.78 -5.16
N PRO A 245 12.90 3.54 -5.60
CA PRO A 245 14.15 3.24 -6.27
C PRO A 245 14.42 4.08 -7.54
N LEU A 246 13.38 4.39 -8.32
CA LEU A 246 13.53 5.24 -9.52
C LEU A 246 13.94 6.67 -9.17
N LEU A 247 13.35 7.26 -8.14
CA LEU A 247 13.71 8.61 -7.69
C LEU A 247 15.18 8.66 -7.23
N ALA A 248 15.62 7.67 -6.45
CA ALA A 248 17.02 7.55 -6.03
C ALA A 248 17.96 7.41 -7.25
N GLY A 249 17.57 6.61 -8.24
CA GLY A 249 18.32 6.46 -9.49
C GLY A 249 18.48 7.76 -10.27
N VAL A 250 17.43 8.59 -10.39
CA VAL A 250 17.50 9.90 -11.06
C VAL A 250 18.47 10.83 -10.36
N SER A 251 18.45 10.86 -9.02
CA SER A 251 19.38 11.69 -8.26
C SER A 251 20.83 11.35 -8.57
N VAL A 252 21.18 10.05 -8.63
CA VAL A 252 22.53 9.59 -8.99
C VAL A 252 22.90 9.98 -10.43
N VAL A 253 21.98 9.81 -11.38
CA VAL A 253 22.19 10.19 -12.79
C VAL A 253 22.35 11.71 -12.94
N ALA A 254 21.55 12.51 -12.23
CA ALA A 254 21.61 13.96 -12.27
C ALA A 254 22.93 14.49 -11.71
N LEU A 255 23.38 13.97 -10.56
CA LEU A 255 24.69 14.29 -9.98
C LEU A 255 25.84 13.89 -10.91
N SER A 256 25.74 12.72 -11.54
CA SER A 256 26.75 12.25 -12.51
C SER A 256 26.79 13.15 -13.77
N SER A 257 25.66 13.72 -14.18
CA SER A 257 25.56 14.62 -15.34
C SER A 257 26.10 16.03 -15.07
N LEU A 258 26.20 16.43 -13.80
CA LEU A 258 26.83 17.70 -13.38
C LEU A 258 28.35 17.58 -13.15
N ALA A 259 28.89 16.36 -13.12
CA ALA A 259 30.31 16.11 -12.88
C ALA A 259 31.26 16.85 -13.85
N PRO A 260 30.96 16.98 -15.16
CA PRO A 260 31.81 17.75 -16.10
C PRO A 260 31.85 19.26 -15.84
N LEU A 261 30.91 19.80 -15.03
CA LEU A 261 30.87 21.22 -14.67
C LEU A 261 31.77 21.54 -13.46
N VAL A 262 32.00 20.56 -12.60
CA VAL A 262 32.71 20.73 -11.32
C VAL A 262 34.13 20.16 -11.37
N LEU A 263 34.36 19.12 -12.18
CA LEU A 263 35.65 18.44 -12.26
C LEU A 263 36.60 19.06 -13.29
N PRO A 264 37.90 19.20 -13.00
CA PRO A 264 38.89 19.71 -13.94
C PRO A 264 39.11 18.72 -15.09
N ALA A 265 39.28 19.24 -16.31
CA ALA A 265 39.44 18.47 -17.56
C ALA A 265 40.64 17.51 -17.59
N THR A 266 41.53 17.56 -16.60
CA THR A 266 42.65 16.63 -16.40
C THR A 266 42.21 15.27 -15.84
N ALA A 267 40.99 15.16 -15.29
CA ALA A 267 40.43 13.93 -14.73
C ALA A 267 39.68 13.08 -15.79
N ALA A 268 40.29 12.83 -16.94
CA ALA A 268 39.65 12.18 -18.09
C ALA A 268 39.03 10.81 -17.79
N ARG A 269 39.65 10.00 -16.91
CA ARG A 269 39.12 8.68 -16.52
C ARG A 269 37.84 8.78 -15.69
N THR A 270 37.78 9.73 -14.75
CA THR A 270 36.58 9.96 -13.91
C THR A 270 35.44 10.50 -14.76
N LEU A 271 35.75 11.42 -15.70
CA LEU A 271 34.78 11.98 -16.64
C LEU A 271 34.14 10.92 -17.54
N MET A 272 34.95 10.00 -18.11
CA MET A 272 34.44 8.89 -18.93
C MET A 272 33.49 7.97 -18.14
N ILE A 273 33.80 7.68 -16.87
CA ILE A 273 32.94 6.85 -16.01
C ILE A 273 31.62 7.58 -15.72
N THR A 274 31.68 8.86 -15.34
CA THR A 274 30.47 9.65 -15.05
C THR A 274 29.57 9.84 -16.28
N GLU A 275 30.16 9.98 -17.47
CA GLU A 275 29.42 10.04 -18.74
C GLU A 275 28.73 8.70 -19.06
N SER A 276 29.39 7.57 -18.82
CA SER A 276 28.79 6.25 -19.00
C SER A 276 27.63 5.98 -18.02
N ILE A 277 27.76 6.43 -16.76
CA ILE A 277 26.71 6.33 -15.75
C ILE A 277 25.52 7.22 -16.13
N SER A 278 25.79 8.46 -16.60
CA SER A 278 24.74 9.36 -17.09
C SER A 278 23.96 8.76 -18.26
N LEU A 279 24.66 8.14 -19.22
CA LEU A 279 24.06 7.60 -20.44
C LEU A 279 23.30 6.27 -20.21
N TYR A 280 23.94 5.26 -19.64
CA TYR A 280 23.32 3.95 -19.41
C TYR A 280 22.39 3.94 -18.19
N GLY A 281 22.78 4.65 -17.12
CA GLY A 281 21.94 4.82 -15.94
C GLY A 281 20.71 5.66 -16.25
N GLY A 282 20.88 6.76 -17.00
CA GLY A 282 19.76 7.57 -17.49
C GLY A 282 18.79 6.74 -18.34
N LEU A 283 19.29 5.96 -19.30
CA LEU A 283 18.45 5.09 -20.13
C LEU A 283 17.62 4.12 -19.28
N ALA A 284 18.23 3.42 -18.32
CA ALA A 284 17.55 2.45 -17.46
C ALA A 284 16.48 3.11 -16.59
N VAL A 285 16.83 4.23 -15.94
CA VAL A 285 15.96 4.94 -15.02
C VAL A 285 14.78 5.58 -15.76
N PHE A 286 15.01 6.30 -16.86
CA PHE A 286 13.92 6.89 -17.65
C PHE A 286 13.00 5.83 -18.28
N SER A 287 13.55 4.69 -18.67
CA SER A 287 12.75 3.54 -19.11
C SER A 287 11.84 3.02 -17.99
N GLY A 288 12.36 2.95 -16.76
CA GLY A 288 11.57 2.63 -15.58
C GLY A 288 10.48 3.65 -15.25
N PHE A 289 10.74 4.96 -15.43
CA PHE A 289 9.70 5.99 -15.28
C PHE A 289 8.56 5.84 -16.28
N VAL A 290 8.88 5.53 -17.54
CA VAL A 290 7.85 5.27 -18.57
C VAL A 290 6.96 4.11 -18.13
N LEU A 291 7.52 3.03 -17.60
CA LEU A 291 6.74 1.90 -17.12
C LEU A 291 5.89 2.26 -15.89
N TYR A 292 6.47 2.94 -14.91
CA TYR A 292 5.80 3.38 -13.68
C TYR A 292 4.63 4.32 -13.95
N GLU A 293 4.84 5.37 -14.75
CA GLU A 293 3.82 6.38 -15.07
C GLU A 293 2.63 5.76 -15.81
N ARG A 294 2.88 4.77 -16.69
CA ARG A 294 1.81 4.05 -17.39
C ARG A 294 0.93 3.23 -16.47
N VAL A 295 1.54 2.51 -15.54
CA VAL A 295 0.80 1.68 -14.57
C VAL A 295 0.02 2.58 -13.61
N ALA A 296 0.63 3.66 -13.10
CA ALA A 296 -0.01 4.62 -12.21
C ALA A 296 -1.20 5.36 -12.86
N ALA A 297 -1.07 5.76 -14.13
CA ALA A 297 -2.16 6.45 -14.85
C ALA A 297 -3.37 5.54 -15.11
N LEU A 298 -3.15 4.25 -15.37
CA LEU A 298 -4.23 3.28 -15.56
C LEU A 298 -4.95 2.95 -14.25
N ASP A 299 -4.23 2.92 -13.13
CA ASP A 299 -4.75 2.65 -11.80
C ASP A 299 -5.61 3.81 -11.27
N THR A 300 -5.10 5.04 -11.35
CA THR A 300 -5.82 6.26 -10.94
C THR A 300 -7.13 6.47 -11.69
N LYS A 301 -7.16 6.26 -13.01
CA LYS A 301 -8.39 6.38 -13.82
C LYS A 301 -9.39 5.25 -13.56
N SER A 302 -8.91 4.05 -13.21
CA SER A 302 -9.77 2.95 -12.75
C SER A 302 -10.47 3.32 -11.43
N SER A 303 -9.74 3.96 -10.51
CA SER A 303 -10.29 4.42 -9.23
C SER A 303 -11.31 5.55 -9.40
N SER A 304 -11.04 6.56 -10.22
CA SER A 304 -11.97 7.69 -10.43
C SER A 304 -13.23 7.32 -11.20
N GLN A 305 -13.13 6.40 -12.17
CA GLN A 305 -14.30 5.85 -12.87
C GLN A 305 -15.18 5.03 -11.90
N ALA A 306 -14.57 4.32 -10.95
CA ALA A 306 -15.30 3.62 -9.89
C ALA A 306 -16.00 4.60 -8.94
N GLU A 307 -15.36 5.70 -8.55
CA GLU A 307 -15.96 6.74 -7.69
C GLU A 307 -17.17 7.45 -8.33
N SER A 308 -17.14 7.73 -9.64
CA SER A 308 -18.28 8.37 -10.33
C SER A 308 -19.52 7.50 -10.45
N LEU A 309 -19.35 6.16 -10.48
CA LEU A 309 -20.45 5.20 -10.58
C LEU A 309 -21.11 4.91 -9.22
N LEU A 310 -20.44 5.24 -8.11
CA LEU A 310 -20.93 5.02 -6.75
C LEU A 310 -21.88 6.09 -6.24
N ARG A 311 -21.83 7.29 -6.81
CA ARG A 311 -22.70 8.41 -6.38
C ARG A 311 -24.17 8.24 -6.79
N SER A 312 -24.52 7.19 -7.54
CA SER A 312 -25.84 7.06 -8.17
C SER A 312 -26.73 5.90 -7.67
N ILE A 313 -26.45 5.25 -6.52
CA ILE A 313 -27.26 4.09 -6.06
C ILE A 313 -27.83 4.30 -4.63
N PRO A 314 -29.15 4.12 -4.38
CA PRO A 314 -29.76 4.16 -3.03
C PRO A 314 -29.73 2.80 -2.30
N GLN A 315 -29.33 2.75 -1.01
CA GLN A 315 -29.10 1.53 -0.19
C GLN A 315 -29.93 1.36 1.11
N PRO A 316 -31.28 1.50 1.17
CA PRO A 316 -31.98 1.37 2.46
C PRO A 316 -32.37 -0.06 2.90
N LEU A 317 -32.42 -1.06 2.02
CA LEU A 317 -32.96 -2.40 2.36
C LEU A 317 -31.89 -3.42 2.83
N GLU A 318 -30.68 -3.37 2.29
CA GLU A 318 -29.58 -4.29 2.63
C GLU A 318 -29.07 -4.07 4.07
N ASP A 319 -29.02 -2.81 4.50
CA ASP A 319 -28.58 -2.42 5.85
C ASP A 319 -29.46 -3.05 6.94
N LYS A 320 -30.77 -3.20 6.69
CA LYS A 320 -31.71 -3.77 7.66
C LYS A 320 -31.43 -5.26 7.92
N ILE A 321 -31.14 -6.04 6.87
CA ILE A 321 -30.86 -7.48 6.98
C ILE A 321 -29.58 -7.72 7.77
N VAL A 322 -28.55 -6.90 7.52
CA VAL A 322 -27.27 -7.02 8.25
C VAL A 322 -27.43 -6.67 9.72
N VAL A 323 -28.21 -5.64 10.05
CA VAL A 323 -28.52 -5.27 11.43
C VAL A 323 -29.31 -6.37 12.14
N GLU A 324 -30.31 -6.96 11.49
CA GLU A 324 -31.08 -8.07 12.06
C GLU A 324 -30.21 -9.32 12.23
N GLY A 325 -29.35 -9.63 11.25
CA GLY A 325 -28.40 -10.73 11.32
C GLY A 325 -27.37 -10.55 12.44
N PHE A 326 -26.89 -9.32 12.67
CA PHE A 326 -26.00 -9.04 13.79
C PHE A 326 -26.67 -9.27 15.15
N ASN A 327 -28.00 -9.18 15.24
CA ASN A 327 -28.77 -9.43 16.46
C ASN A 327 -29.37 -10.85 16.52
N HIS A 328 -29.10 -11.71 15.53
CA HIS A 328 -29.57 -13.11 15.49
C HIS A 328 -29.10 -13.89 16.73
N GLU A 329 -29.77 -15.00 17.08
CA GLU A 329 -29.29 -15.89 18.14
C GLU A 329 -27.83 -16.35 17.89
N TYR A 330 -27.00 -16.33 18.94
CA TYR A 330 -25.60 -16.73 18.84
C TYR A 330 -25.49 -18.26 18.90
N LEU A 331 -24.90 -18.85 17.86
CA LEU A 331 -24.80 -20.30 17.71
C LEU A 331 -23.43 -20.76 18.20
N ASP A 332 -23.29 -20.86 19.52
CA ASP A 332 -22.17 -21.51 20.21
C ASP A 332 -22.73 -22.35 21.35
N THR A 333 -23.43 -23.42 20.99
CA THR A 333 -24.21 -24.25 21.93
C THR A 333 -23.36 -24.91 23.01
N GLU A 334 -22.05 -25.03 22.78
CA GLU A 334 -21.09 -25.63 23.71
C GLU A 334 -20.18 -24.58 24.37
N ASP A 335 -20.44 -23.28 24.15
CA ASP A 335 -19.67 -22.16 24.68
C ASP A 335 -18.16 -22.26 24.36
N ARG A 336 -17.80 -22.92 23.24
CA ARG A 336 -16.40 -23.24 22.91
C ARG A 336 -15.62 -22.00 22.52
N ILE A 337 -16.26 -21.05 21.83
CA ILE A 337 -15.59 -19.87 21.28
C ILE A 337 -15.51 -18.79 22.36
N VAL A 338 -16.65 -18.47 22.98
CA VAL A 338 -16.72 -17.37 23.97
C VAL A 338 -15.92 -17.72 25.22
N ASN A 339 -16.06 -18.95 25.76
CA ASN A 339 -15.33 -19.36 26.96
C ASN A 339 -13.82 -19.47 26.71
N SER A 340 -13.38 -20.06 25.60
CA SER A 340 -11.95 -20.16 25.25
C SER A 340 -11.29 -18.79 25.10
N THR A 341 -11.96 -17.87 24.41
CA THR A 341 -11.48 -16.49 24.25
C THR A 341 -11.41 -15.79 25.61
N LEU A 342 -12.44 -15.94 26.44
CA LEU A 342 -12.51 -15.33 27.76
C LEU A 342 -11.44 -15.89 28.72
N GLN A 343 -11.15 -17.19 28.68
CA GLN A 343 -10.07 -17.81 29.44
C GLN A 343 -8.70 -17.27 29.05
N THR A 344 -8.45 -17.11 27.75
CA THR A 344 -7.21 -16.51 27.23
C THR A 344 -7.06 -15.07 27.71
N LEU A 345 -8.11 -14.27 27.62
CA LEU A 345 -8.11 -12.87 28.08
C LEU A 345 -7.90 -12.77 29.60
N ARG A 346 -8.51 -13.67 30.39
CA ARG A 346 -8.30 -13.74 31.84
C ARG A 346 -6.86 -14.10 32.18
N TYR A 347 -6.30 -15.09 31.47
CA TYR A 347 -4.90 -15.44 31.62
C TYR A 347 -4.00 -14.23 31.35
N PHE A 348 -4.19 -13.52 30.22
CA PHE A 348 -3.41 -12.32 29.91
C PHE A 348 -3.58 -11.19 30.94
N ALA A 349 -4.81 -10.95 31.41
CA ALA A 349 -5.08 -9.97 32.45
C ALA A 349 -4.38 -10.32 33.78
N SER A 350 -4.32 -11.61 34.15
CA SER A 350 -3.61 -12.08 35.34
C SER A 350 -2.09 -11.93 35.25
N GLN A 351 -1.54 -12.01 34.02
CA GLN A 351 -0.10 -11.87 33.76
C GLN A 351 0.34 -10.42 33.56
N TRP A 352 -0.60 -9.46 33.51
CA TRP A 352 -0.28 -8.06 33.26
C TRP A 352 0.61 -7.48 34.36
N SER A 353 1.83 -7.11 33.97
CA SER A 353 2.77 -6.32 34.75
C SER A 353 3.39 -5.24 33.86
N PRO A 354 3.36 -3.96 34.26
CA PRO A 354 4.03 -2.88 33.55
C PRO A 354 5.56 -3.06 33.41
N GLU A 355 6.16 -3.94 34.22
CA GLU A 355 7.58 -4.27 34.16
C GLU A 355 7.90 -5.27 33.04
N GLU A 356 7.05 -6.27 32.85
CA GLU A 356 7.28 -7.35 31.87
C GLU A 356 6.67 -7.05 30.50
N TYR A 357 5.48 -6.43 30.46
CA TYR A 357 4.73 -6.20 29.23
C TYR A 357 4.66 -4.72 28.87
N LEU A 358 4.58 -4.43 27.56
CA LEU A 358 4.60 -3.06 27.04
C LEU A 358 3.29 -2.31 27.35
N ALA A 359 2.14 -2.98 27.22
CA ALA A 359 0.82 -2.44 27.57
C ALA A 359 -0.21 -3.57 27.74
N ALA A 360 -1.30 -3.31 28.46
CA ALA A 360 -2.37 -4.27 28.77
C ALA A 360 -3.32 -4.52 27.59
N TYR A 361 -2.81 -5.03 26.47
CA TYR A 361 -3.63 -5.39 25.31
C TYR A 361 -3.15 -6.63 24.56
N THR A 362 -4.06 -7.26 23.83
CA THR A 362 -3.77 -8.23 22.76
C THR A 362 -4.51 -7.85 21.47
N SER A 363 -4.18 -8.49 20.35
CA SER A 363 -4.92 -8.35 19.10
C SER A 363 -5.78 -9.58 18.80
N LEU A 364 -7.00 -9.36 18.30
CA LEU A 364 -7.88 -10.40 17.78
C LEU A 364 -7.83 -10.40 16.26
N ILE A 365 -7.24 -11.44 15.70
CA ILE A 365 -6.96 -11.55 14.27
C ILE A 365 -7.89 -12.61 13.69
N ALA A 366 -8.86 -12.15 12.91
CA ALA A 366 -9.72 -13.03 12.14
C ALA A 366 -10.18 -12.34 10.86
N THR A 367 -10.55 -13.13 9.85
CA THR A 367 -11.06 -12.64 8.57
C THR A 367 -12.32 -11.79 8.75
N SER A 368 -12.68 -11.00 7.73
CA SER A 368 -13.96 -10.27 7.77
C SER A 368 -15.11 -11.27 7.86
N LEU A 369 -16.23 -10.88 8.48
CA LEU A 369 -17.44 -11.70 8.54
C LEU A 369 -17.34 -12.97 9.42
N SER A 370 -16.19 -13.21 10.06
CA SER A 370 -15.99 -14.28 11.06
C SER A 370 -16.75 -14.06 12.39
N GLY A 371 -17.36 -12.89 12.58
CA GLY A 371 -18.13 -12.59 13.80
C GLY A 371 -17.37 -11.92 14.94
N LYS A 372 -16.17 -11.33 14.70
CA LYS A 372 -15.38 -10.58 15.72
C LYS A 372 -16.22 -9.61 16.57
N SER A 373 -16.95 -8.71 15.91
CA SER A 373 -17.77 -7.70 16.59
C SER A 373 -18.91 -8.35 17.39
N ARG A 374 -19.43 -9.49 16.91
CA ARG A 374 -20.46 -10.26 17.63
C ARG A 374 -19.87 -10.99 18.84
N LEU A 375 -18.66 -11.56 18.72
CA LEU A 375 -17.93 -12.16 19.83
C LEU A 375 -17.72 -11.15 20.97
N MET A 376 -17.39 -9.88 20.67
CA MET A 376 -17.26 -8.82 21.67
C MET A 376 -18.58 -8.54 22.42
N MET A 377 -19.70 -8.57 21.71
CA MET A 377 -21.03 -8.43 22.32
C MET A 377 -21.36 -9.64 23.22
N GLU A 378 -21.01 -10.85 22.80
CA GLU A 378 -21.23 -12.07 23.60
C GLU A 378 -20.31 -12.12 24.84
N LEU A 379 -19.07 -11.64 24.74
CA LEU A 379 -18.19 -11.47 25.90
C LEU A 379 -18.80 -10.50 26.93
N SER A 380 -19.54 -9.47 26.45
CA SER A 380 -20.26 -8.52 27.32
C SER A 380 -21.38 -9.16 28.14
N ARG A 381 -21.83 -10.38 27.79
CA ARG A 381 -22.77 -11.16 28.61
C ARG A 381 -22.11 -11.88 29.78
N ARG A 382 -20.77 -11.90 29.84
CA ARG A 382 -19.97 -12.58 30.87
C ARG A 382 -19.15 -11.62 31.72
N ILE A 383 -18.66 -10.53 31.13
CA ILE A 383 -17.86 -9.47 31.78
C ILE A 383 -18.30 -8.09 31.30
N CYS A 384 -17.85 -7.00 31.93
CA CYS A 384 -18.11 -5.67 31.39
C CYS A 384 -17.21 -5.43 30.16
N VAL A 385 -17.82 -5.19 29.00
CA VAL A 385 -17.10 -4.80 27.77
C VAL A 385 -17.48 -3.38 27.38
N VAL A 386 -16.49 -2.50 27.22
CA VAL A 386 -16.65 -1.19 26.60
C VAL A 386 -16.26 -1.31 25.14
N TYR A 387 -17.24 -1.17 24.23
CA TYR A 387 -17.06 -1.37 22.81
C TYR A 387 -16.86 -0.06 22.04
N ILE A 388 -15.80 0.00 21.22
CA ILE A 388 -15.46 1.13 20.35
C ILE A 388 -15.26 0.62 18.92
N CYS A 389 -15.99 1.18 17.95
CA CYS A 389 -15.78 0.90 16.53
C CYS A 389 -15.17 2.12 15.81
N ILE A 390 -13.96 1.98 15.26
CA ILE A 390 -13.20 3.06 14.61
C ILE A 390 -13.30 2.98 13.06
N CYS A 391 -14.37 2.38 12.53
CA CYS A 391 -14.55 2.24 11.08
C CYS A 391 -14.54 3.61 10.35
N PRO A 392 -14.05 3.72 9.08
CA PRO A 392 -14.04 4.98 8.33
C PRO A 392 -15.38 5.70 8.25
N LYS A 393 -15.37 7.04 8.06
CA LYS A 393 -16.60 7.87 8.06
C LYS A 393 -17.61 7.44 6.98
N ASP A 394 -17.11 6.92 5.86
CA ASP A 394 -17.90 6.49 4.71
C ASP A 394 -18.15 4.97 4.69
N SER A 395 -17.88 4.26 5.79
CA SER A 395 -18.13 2.82 5.85
C SER A 395 -19.59 2.53 6.18
N PHE A 396 -20.22 1.66 5.38
CA PHE A 396 -21.56 1.11 5.63
C PHE A 396 -21.53 -0.19 6.46
N GLY A 397 -20.44 -0.44 7.19
CA GLY A 397 -20.29 -1.65 8.00
C GLY A 397 -21.07 -1.58 9.31
N HIS A 398 -21.61 -2.72 9.75
CA HIS A 398 -22.24 -2.89 11.05
C HIS A 398 -21.34 -3.74 11.97
N PRO A 399 -21.17 -3.41 13.27
CA PRO A 399 -21.75 -2.27 13.99
C PRO A 399 -21.24 -0.89 13.52
N PRO A 400 -22.05 0.17 13.64
CA PRO A 400 -21.71 1.50 13.15
C PRO A 400 -20.50 2.10 13.90
N ARG A 401 -19.84 3.07 13.26
CA ARG A 401 -18.73 3.83 13.86
C ARG A 401 -19.19 4.52 15.15
N SER A 402 -18.44 4.34 16.23
CA SER A 402 -18.61 5.09 17.49
C SER A 402 -18.14 6.52 17.28
N LYS A 403 -19.06 7.44 16.98
CA LYS A 403 -18.74 8.82 16.55
C LYS A 403 -18.00 9.58 17.64
N CYS A 404 -18.45 9.50 18.89
CA CYS A 404 -17.85 10.16 20.04
C CYS A 404 -16.44 9.66 20.28
N ALA A 405 -16.27 8.35 20.53
CA ALA A 405 -14.97 7.74 20.77
C ALA A 405 -14.00 7.98 19.60
N ALA A 406 -14.44 7.77 18.36
CA ALA A 406 -13.58 7.95 17.19
C ALA A 406 -13.26 9.42 16.89
N SER A 407 -14.08 10.38 17.34
CA SER A 407 -13.76 11.82 17.24
C SER A 407 -12.66 12.24 18.22
N VAL A 408 -12.58 11.57 19.37
CA VAL A 408 -11.54 11.79 20.38
C VAL A 408 -10.26 11.06 20.00
N LEU A 409 -10.38 9.78 19.61
CA LEU A 409 -9.24 8.94 19.25
C LEU A 409 -8.55 9.42 17.96
N LEU A 410 -9.29 9.86 16.95
CA LEU A 410 -8.70 10.28 15.66
C LEU A 410 -8.63 11.80 15.49
N ASP A 411 -8.47 12.55 16.59
CA ASP A 411 -8.37 14.01 16.53
C ASP A 411 -6.98 14.46 16.08
N SER A 412 -6.80 14.59 14.76
CA SER A 412 -5.54 15.06 14.18
C SER A 412 -5.21 16.51 14.52
N LYS A 413 -6.15 17.29 15.07
CA LYS A 413 -5.96 18.71 15.39
C LYS A 413 -5.59 18.93 16.86
N CYS A 414 -5.69 17.93 17.71
CA CYS A 414 -5.38 18.05 19.12
C CYS A 414 -3.86 18.06 19.36
N ALA A 415 -3.35 19.16 19.91
CA ALA A 415 -1.93 19.30 20.26
C ALA A 415 -1.52 18.49 21.51
N THR A 416 -2.49 18.13 22.36
CA THR A 416 -2.28 17.43 23.65
C THR A 416 -2.94 16.05 23.67
N LEU A 417 -2.69 15.26 22.62
CA LEU A 417 -3.35 13.98 22.38
C LEU A 417 -3.18 12.96 23.53
N GLN A 418 -2.00 12.92 24.16
CA GLN A 418 -1.73 12.08 25.34
C GLN A 418 -2.69 12.40 26.50
N SER A 419 -2.83 13.68 26.85
CA SER A 419 -3.74 14.09 27.94
C SER A 419 -5.20 13.82 27.59
N GLN A 420 -5.56 13.94 26.31
CA GLN A 420 -6.91 13.64 25.85
C GLN A 420 -7.27 12.16 26.01
N TYR A 421 -6.33 11.26 25.72
CA TYR A 421 -6.53 9.82 25.87
C TYR A 421 -6.56 9.39 27.34
N GLU A 422 -5.73 10.00 28.18
CA GLU A 422 -5.79 9.87 29.63
C GLU A 422 -7.16 10.27 30.19
N HIS A 423 -7.68 11.44 29.80
CA HIS A 423 -9.01 11.87 30.20
C HIS A 423 -10.11 10.97 29.65
N LEU A 424 -9.96 10.43 28.44
CA LEU A 424 -10.92 9.49 27.86
C LEU A 424 -10.96 8.19 28.67
N LEU A 425 -9.81 7.63 29.01
CA LEU A 425 -9.72 6.41 29.81
C LEU A 425 -10.32 6.62 31.21
N LEU A 426 -9.93 7.70 31.89
CA LEU A 426 -10.50 8.06 33.21
C LEU A 426 -12.02 8.24 33.15
N ALA A 427 -12.52 8.96 32.13
CA ALA A 427 -13.94 9.16 31.94
C ALA A 427 -14.69 7.84 31.73
N ILE A 428 -14.15 6.93 30.90
CA ILE A 428 -14.72 5.59 30.69
C ILE A 428 -14.81 4.84 32.03
N LEU A 429 -13.73 4.82 32.81
CA LEU A 429 -13.69 4.10 34.09
C LEU A 429 -14.69 4.66 35.10
N HIS A 430 -14.77 5.98 35.25
CA HIS A 430 -15.75 6.61 36.13
C HIS A 430 -17.18 6.35 35.66
N THR A 431 -17.47 6.46 34.36
CA THR A 431 -18.81 6.19 33.82
C THR A 431 -19.23 4.73 34.03
N VAL A 432 -18.31 3.77 33.83
CA VAL A 432 -18.57 2.35 34.13
C VAL A 432 -18.87 2.16 35.62
N ALA A 433 -18.04 2.73 36.50
CA ALA A 433 -18.21 2.59 37.94
C ALA A 433 -19.53 3.22 38.43
N ASP A 434 -19.87 4.43 37.95
CA ASP A 434 -21.10 5.12 38.31
C ASP A 434 -22.33 4.36 37.80
N TYR A 435 -22.29 3.79 36.59
CA TYR A 435 -23.37 2.98 36.04
C TYR A 435 -23.66 1.75 36.91
N PHE A 436 -22.65 0.93 37.20
CA PHE A 436 -22.86 -0.31 37.98
C PHE A 436 -23.15 -0.05 39.45
N SER A 437 -22.70 1.08 40.01
CA SER A 437 -23.05 1.49 41.38
C SER A 437 -24.52 1.94 41.49
N ALA A 438 -25.06 2.57 40.45
CA ALA A 438 -26.44 3.05 40.41
C ALA A 438 -27.45 1.97 39.96
N GLN A 439 -26.97 0.89 39.33
CA GLN A 439 -27.81 -0.19 38.84
C GLN A 439 -28.47 -0.98 39.99
N GLU A 440 -29.74 -1.34 39.83
CA GLU A 440 -30.45 -2.16 40.81
C GLU A 440 -29.81 -3.55 40.98
N PRO A 441 -29.81 -4.10 42.22
CA PRO A 441 -29.35 -5.46 42.46
C PRO A 441 -30.18 -6.48 41.67
N GLY A 442 -29.51 -7.41 40.99
CA GLY A 442 -30.15 -8.45 40.18
C GLY A 442 -29.19 -9.56 39.82
N SER A 443 -29.65 -10.53 39.03
CA SER A 443 -28.78 -11.58 38.51
C SER A 443 -27.66 -10.99 37.64
N ILE A 444 -26.49 -11.65 37.61
CA ILE A 444 -25.35 -11.23 36.78
C ILE A 444 -25.77 -11.02 35.32
N LYS A 445 -26.57 -11.95 34.79
CA LYS A 445 -27.08 -11.91 33.41
C LYS A 445 -27.96 -10.70 33.15
N GLU A 446 -28.86 -10.36 34.08
CA GLU A 446 -29.74 -9.20 33.93
C GLU A 446 -28.93 -7.91 33.91
N ARG A 447 -28.01 -7.76 34.87
CA ARG A 447 -27.15 -6.59 34.99
C ARG A 447 -26.30 -6.35 33.74
N LEU A 448 -25.71 -7.42 33.19
CA LEU A 448 -24.90 -7.35 31.98
C LEU A 448 -25.74 -7.17 30.70
N ASN A 449 -26.96 -7.69 30.64
CA ASN A 449 -27.87 -7.41 29.52
C ASN A 449 -28.27 -5.94 29.47
N GLN A 450 -28.57 -5.34 30.62
CA GLN A 450 -28.83 -3.89 30.71
C GLN A 450 -27.60 -3.07 30.31
N TRP A 451 -26.40 -3.52 30.69
CA TRP A 451 -25.14 -2.91 30.24
C TRP A 451 -24.99 -2.96 28.71
N ILE A 452 -25.30 -4.09 28.07
CA ILE A 452 -25.26 -4.20 26.60
C ILE A 452 -26.24 -3.21 25.96
N LEU A 453 -27.44 -3.06 26.50
CA LEU A 453 -28.43 -2.09 26.00
C LEU A 453 -27.94 -0.63 26.14
N HIS A 454 -27.19 -0.32 27.19
CA HIS A 454 -26.67 1.04 27.45
C HIS A 454 -25.38 1.37 26.68
N SER A 455 -24.54 0.37 26.40
CA SER A 455 -23.16 0.56 25.89
C SER A 455 -22.94 0.13 24.44
N PHE A 456 -23.74 -0.80 23.88
CA PHE A 456 -23.62 -1.24 22.49
C PHE A 456 -24.61 -0.54 21.56
N PRO A 457 -24.27 -0.35 20.26
CA PRO A 457 -25.20 0.20 19.28
C PRO A 457 -26.47 -0.66 19.13
N GLN A 458 -27.64 -0.03 19.16
CA GLN A 458 -28.94 -0.71 19.02
C GLN A 458 -29.57 -0.45 17.64
N SER A 459 -30.35 -1.40 17.13
CA SER A 459 -30.98 -1.32 15.80
C SER A 459 -32.00 -0.18 15.67
N ASN A 460 -32.60 0.23 16.78
CA ASN A 460 -33.64 1.26 16.86
C ASN A 460 -33.10 2.66 17.18
N GLN A 461 -31.78 2.80 17.40
CA GLN A 461 -31.15 4.06 17.80
C GLN A 461 -30.16 4.52 16.73
N SER A 462 -30.35 5.74 16.23
CA SER A 462 -29.39 6.38 15.33
C SER A 462 -28.34 7.14 16.14
N GLY A 463 -27.07 6.79 15.98
CA GLY A 463 -25.95 7.46 16.65
C GLY A 463 -25.26 6.60 17.70
N ASP A 464 -24.52 7.26 18.60
CA ASP A 464 -23.82 6.58 19.68
C ASP A 464 -24.80 6.14 20.78
N PRO A 465 -24.53 5.00 21.45
CA PRO A 465 -25.33 4.56 22.59
C PRO A 465 -25.22 5.53 23.78
N PRO A 466 -26.19 5.52 24.71
CA PRO A 466 -26.29 6.48 25.82
C PRO A 466 -24.99 6.60 26.63
N PHE A 467 -24.28 5.48 26.83
CA PHE A 467 -22.96 5.44 27.47
C PHE A 467 -22.00 6.55 27.01
N TRP A 468 -21.93 6.84 25.70
CA TRP A 468 -20.99 7.85 25.19
C TRP A 468 -21.39 9.29 25.51
N ILE A 469 -22.66 9.54 25.79
CA ILE A 469 -23.13 10.84 26.28
C ILE A 469 -22.59 11.08 27.69
N ASP A 470 -22.64 10.04 28.54
CA ASP A 470 -22.15 10.08 29.91
C ASP A 470 -20.62 10.23 29.94
N VAL A 471 -19.89 9.46 29.12
CA VAL A 471 -18.44 9.59 28.96
C VAL A 471 -18.05 11.01 28.51
N LYS A 472 -18.76 11.57 27.52
CA LYS A 472 -18.48 12.93 27.03
C LYS A 472 -18.71 13.99 28.11
N THR A 473 -19.71 13.80 28.95
CA THR A 473 -19.99 14.68 30.10
C THR A 473 -18.87 14.58 31.12
N LYS A 474 -18.49 13.34 31.48
CA LYS A 474 -17.40 13.06 32.43
C LYS A 474 -16.05 13.59 31.94
N MET A 475 -15.74 13.47 30.66
CA MET A 475 -14.53 14.03 30.05
C MET A 475 -14.46 15.55 30.20
N LYS A 476 -15.59 16.26 30.05
CA LYS A 476 -15.64 17.72 30.24
C LYS A 476 -15.38 18.09 31.70
N GLU A 477 -16.01 17.38 32.65
CA GLU A 477 -15.80 17.58 34.09
C GLU A 477 -14.32 17.43 34.47
N ILE A 478 -13.69 16.34 34.02
CA ILE A 478 -12.26 16.06 34.27
C ILE A 478 -11.39 17.16 33.65
N SER A 479 -11.69 17.57 32.41
CA SER A 479 -10.90 18.60 31.70
C SER A 479 -10.97 19.99 32.35
N THR A 480 -12.05 20.30 33.07
CA THR A 480 -12.21 21.54 33.84
C THR A 480 -11.57 21.51 35.23
N SER A 481 -11.22 20.33 35.74
CA SER A 481 -10.51 20.20 37.01
C SER A 481 -9.03 20.60 36.85
N ALA A 482 -8.45 21.23 37.89
CA ALA A 482 -7.13 21.88 37.81
C ALA A 482 -6.01 20.96 37.30
N LEU A 483 -5.05 21.55 36.57
CA LEU A 483 -3.95 20.88 35.86
C LEU A 483 -3.22 19.85 36.75
N LEU A 484 -3.49 18.56 36.52
CA LEU A 484 -2.99 17.46 37.33
C LEU A 484 -1.51 17.17 37.02
N THR A 485 -0.67 17.10 38.04
CA THR A 485 0.69 16.55 37.94
C THR A 485 0.63 15.06 37.58
N ALA A 486 1.69 14.51 36.98
CA ALA A 486 1.73 13.10 36.56
C ALA A 486 1.44 12.11 37.71
N THR A 487 1.92 12.41 38.93
CA THR A 487 1.67 11.61 40.14
C THR A 487 0.20 11.59 40.54
N ASN A 488 -0.51 12.71 40.35
CA ASN A 488 -1.95 12.79 40.65
C ASN A 488 -2.79 11.98 39.65
N LYS A 489 -2.35 11.87 38.40
CA LYS A 489 -3.05 11.11 37.36
C LYS A 489 -3.00 9.60 37.59
N ALA A 490 -1.83 9.06 37.98
CA ALA A 490 -1.70 7.64 38.31
C ALA A 490 -2.54 7.24 39.53
N ALA A 491 -2.61 8.12 40.54
CA ALA A 491 -3.46 7.92 41.71
C ALA A 491 -4.96 7.91 41.34
N GLN A 492 -5.41 8.87 40.53
CA GLN A 492 -6.80 8.91 40.04
C GLN A 492 -7.16 7.71 39.18
N LEU A 493 -6.23 7.25 38.33
CA LEU A 493 -6.45 6.04 37.52
C LEU A 493 -6.61 4.80 38.41
N SER A 494 -5.77 4.67 39.43
CA SER A 494 -5.84 3.58 40.40
C SER A 494 -7.15 3.63 41.21
N GLU A 495 -7.57 4.83 41.64
CA GLU A 495 -8.85 5.05 42.32
C GLU A 495 -10.04 4.67 41.41
N ALA A 496 -10.04 5.13 40.16
CA ALA A 496 -11.09 4.82 39.21
C ALA A 496 -11.19 3.32 38.92
N LEU A 497 -10.06 2.63 38.75
CA LEU A 497 -10.01 1.17 38.59
C LEU A 497 -10.48 0.43 39.84
N GLN A 498 -10.12 0.89 41.03
CA GLN A 498 -10.63 0.31 42.28
C GLN A 498 -12.14 0.48 42.39
N ARG A 499 -12.67 1.64 42.00
CA ARG A 499 -14.11 1.90 41.98
C ARG A 499 -14.85 1.04 40.95
N VAL A 500 -14.25 0.79 39.78
CA VAL A 500 -14.74 -0.21 38.82
C VAL A 500 -14.73 -1.60 39.44
N LYS A 501 -13.65 -2.00 40.11
CA LYS A 501 -13.56 -3.28 40.82
C LYS A 501 -14.69 -3.40 41.84
N ASP A 502 -14.90 -2.42 42.70
CA ASP A 502 -15.92 -2.46 43.75
C ASP A 502 -17.34 -2.52 43.17
N SER A 503 -17.65 -1.70 42.16
CA SER A 503 -18.96 -1.66 41.50
C SER A 503 -19.28 -2.90 40.67
N THR A 504 -18.26 -3.62 40.18
CA THR A 504 -18.40 -4.85 39.40
C THR A 504 -18.12 -6.13 40.21
N ASN A 505 -18.13 -6.05 41.55
CA ASN A 505 -17.87 -7.19 42.44
C ASN A 505 -18.83 -8.38 42.28
N PHE A 506 -19.99 -8.18 41.66
CA PHE A 506 -20.96 -9.21 41.34
C PHE A 506 -20.50 -10.15 40.21
N ILE A 507 -19.45 -9.78 39.48
CA ILE A 507 -18.81 -10.66 38.50
C ILE A 507 -17.90 -11.63 39.27
N GLU A 508 -18.23 -12.93 39.23
CA GLU A 508 -17.64 -13.97 40.09
C GLU A 508 -16.11 -14.14 39.97
N GLN A 509 -15.47 -13.62 38.92
CA GLN A 509 -14.05 -13.79 38.67
C GLN A 509 -13.27 -12.49 38.80
N ASN A 510 -12.12 -12.57 39.48
CA ASN A 510 -11.33 -11.39 39.86
C ASN A 510 -10.31 -10.96 38.79
N ASP A 511 -9.91 -11.87 37.90
CA ASP A 511 -8.76 -11.67 37.00
C ASP A 511 -9.06 -10.69 35.87
N LEU A 512 -10.32 -10.65 35.39
CA LEU A 512 -10.78 -9.73 34.35
C LEU A 512 -12.23 -9.32 34.60
N ARG A 513 -12.44 -8.03 34.85
CA ARG A 513 -13.76 -7.42 35.12
C ARG A 513 -14.17 -6.45 34.03
N LEU A 514 -13.22 -5.69 33.49
CA LEU A 514 -13.44 -4.69 32.44
C LEU A 514 -12.54 -4.97 31.23
N LEU A 515 -13.17 -5.14 30.06
CA LEU A 515 -12.50 -5.29 28.77
C LEU A 515 -12.78 -4.06 27.89
N LEU A 516 -11.73 -3.38 27.47
CA LEU A 516 -11.82 -2.33 26.45
C LEU A 516 -11.63 -2.94 25.06
N ALA A 517 -12.71 -3.03 24.29
CA ALA A 517 -12.73 -3.65 22.97
C ALA A 517 -12.72 -2.59 21.86
N ILE A 518 -11.63 -2.53 21.10
CA ILE A 518 -11.51 -1.66 19.92
C ILE A 518 -11.65 -2.50 18.66
N ASP A 519 -12.77 -2.35 17.97
CA ASP A 519 -13.01 -2.93 16.65
C ASP A 519 -12.59 -1.97 15.53
N LYS A 520 -12.14 -2.53 14.41
CA LYS A 520 -11.52 -1.82 13.29
C LYS A 520 -10.34 -0.96 13.74
N ALA A 521 -9.48 -1.54 14.59
CA ALA A 521 -8.36 -0.86 15.21
C ALA A 521 -7.35 -0.27 14.20
N SER A 522 -7.35 -0.71 12.93
CA SER A 522 -6.50 -0.12 11.88
C SER A 522 -6.67 1.38 11.73
N GLY A 523 -7.82 1.94 12.14
CA GLY A 523 -8.02 3.39 12.18
C GLY A 523 -6.99 4.15 13.05
N LEU A 524 -6.46 3.51 14.10
CA LEU A 524 -5.42 4.09 14.97
C LEU A 524 -4.03 4.14 14.31
N LEU A 525 -3.81 3.41 13.22
CA LEU A 525 -2.53 3.41 12.51
C LEU A 525 -2.36 4.63 11.60
N ALA A 526 -3.39 5.48 11.45
CA ALA A 526 -3.28 6.73 10.72
C ALA A 526 -2.25 7.67 11.38
N SER A 527 -1.53 8.45 10.57
CA SER A 527 -0.55 9.41 11.06
C SER A 527 -1.25 10.58 11.76
N SER A 528 -0.78 10.92 12.97
CA SER A 528 -1.18 12.17 13.62
C SER A 528 -0.42 13.36 13.00
N ALA A 529 -0.80 14.60 13.36
CA ALA A 529 -0.16 15.82 12.87
C ALA A 529 1.30 16.00 13.37
N SER A 530 1.72 15.28 14.40
CA SER A 530 3.11 15.27 14.86
C SER A 530 3.92 14.18 14.14
N PRO A 531 5.10 14.51 13.58
CA PRO A 531 5.89 13.62 12.72
C PRO A 531 6.50 12.37 13.41
N HIS A 532 6.22 12.14 14.70
CA HIS A 532 6.86 11.09 15.50
C HIS A 532 5.90 10.17 16.29
N SER A 533 4.56 10.32 16.18
CA SER A 533 3.62 9.44 16.90
C SER A 533 2.37 9.11 16.08
N SER A 534 2.05 7.82 15.91
CA SER A 534 0.75 7.37 15.44
C SER A 534 -0.29 7.51 16.57
N PHE A 535 -1.59 7.58 16.25
CA PHE A 535 -2.65 7.53 17.27
C PHE A 535 -2.54 6.25 18.11
N PHE A 536 -2.13 5.14 17.49
CA PHE A 536 -1.87 3.87 18.16
C PHE A 536 -0.76 3.96 19.22
N ASN A 537 0.36 4.65 18.94
CA ASN A 537 1.45 4.77 19.92
C ASN A 537 0.96 5.48 21.19
N VAL A 538 0.22 6.59 21.03
CA VAL A 538 -0.34 7.34 22.16
C VAL A 538 -1.39 6.52 22.92
N PHE A 539 -2.20 5.74 22.20
CA PHE A 539 -3.14 4.80 22.80
C PHE A 539 -2.43 3.74 23.65
N ARG A 540 -1.38 3.13 23.09
CA ARG A 540 -0.56 2.13 23.77
C ARG A 540 0.13 2.70 25.02
N ASP A 541 0.71 3.88 24.92
CA ASP A 541 1.35 4.56 26.04
C ASP A 541 0.33 4.88 27.16
N THR A 542 -0.92 5.17 26.79
CA THR A 542 -2.02 5.35 27.75
C THR A 542 -2.35 4.03 28.47
N LEU A 543 -2.38 2.90 27.75
CA LEU A 543 -2.61 1.58 28.35
C LEU A 543 -1.46 1.08 29.23
N GLN A 544 -0.23 1.58 29.02
CA GLN A 544 0.91 1.25 29.86
C GLN A 544 0.76 1.79 31.30
N MET A 545 -0.07 2.82 31.51
CA MET A 545 -0.30 3.39 32.85
C MET A 545 -1.20 2.54 33.75
N ILE A 546 -1.83 1.49 33.22
CA ILE A 546 -2.72 0.62 33.98
C ILE A 546 -1.92 -0.15 35.04
N PRO A 547 -2.27 -0.07 36.35
CA PRO A 547 -1.62 -0.86 37.38
C PRO A 547 -1.88 -2.36 37.21
N SER A 548 -0.95 -3.18 37.71
CA SER A 548 -1.10 -4.64 37.80
C SER A 548 -2.31 -5.02 38.67
N GLU A 549 -2.89 -6.20 38.43
CA GLU A 549 -4.02 -6.75 39.21
C GLU A 549 -5.28 -5.85 39.28
N SER A 550 -5.44 -4.95 38.29
CA SER A 550 -6.57 -4.02 38.20
C SER A 550 -7.86 -4.64 37.67
N GLY A 551 -7.81 -5.86 37.12
CA GLY A 551 -8.94 -6.50 36.45
C GLY A 551 -9.33 -5.82 35.13
N PHE A 552 -8.43 -5.01 34.56
CA PHE A 552 -8.61 -4.32 33.27
C PHE A 552 -7.73 -4.96 32.19
N PHE A 553 -8.29 -5.12 30.98
CA PHE A 553 -7.50 -5.50 29.81
C PHE A 553 -8.10 -4.91 28.53
N SER A 554 -7.33 -4.84 27.46
CA SER A 554 -7.79 -4.34 26.16
C SER A 554 -7.64 -5.37 25.05
N ILE A 555 -8.53 -5.32 24.05
CA ILE A 555 -8.46 -6.15 22.86
C ILE A 555 -8.63 -5.31 21.59
N LEU A 556 -7.69 -5.45 20.67
CA LEU A 556 -7.69 -4.76 19.38
C LEU A 556 -8.13 -5.74 18.29
N ALA A 557 -9.37 -5.64 17.84
CA ALA A 557 -9.84 -6.42 16.70
C ALA A 557 -9.61 -5.67 15.40
N ASP A 558 -9.05 -6.37 14.43
CA ASP A 558 -8.97 -5.85 13.08
C ASP A 558 -9.09 -6.95 12.02
N THR A 559 -9.30 -6.51 10.79
CA THR A 559 -9.53 -7.37 9.63
C THR A 559 -8.41 -7.27 8.59
N ASN A 560 -7.76 -6.10 8.48
CA ASN A 560 -6.90 -5.76 7.33
C ASN A 560 -5.46 -5.35 7.73
N SER A 561 -5.16 -5.22 9.02
CA SER A 561 -3.80 -4.92 9.50
C SER A 561 -2.92 -6.15 9.50
N TRP A 562 -1.63 -5.92 9.28
CA TRP A 562 -0.61 -6.93 9.54
C TRP A 562 -0.42 -7.08 11.04
N VAL A 563 -0.14 -8.30 11.51
CA VAL A 563 0.18 -8.60 12.92
C VAL A 563 1.23 -7.62 13.44
N SER A 564 2.24 -7.30 12.61
CA SER A 564 3.34 -6.38 12.92
C SER A 564 2.92 -4.94 13.21
N ASN A 565 1.72 -4.51 12.77
CA ASN A 565 1.24 -3.15 13.00
C ASN A 565 0.89 -2.91 14.46
N PHE A 566 0.36 -3.95 15.13
CA PHE A 566 0.07 -3.94 16.56
C PHE A 566 1.12 -4.71 17.38
N HIS A 567 2.05 -5.41 16.72
CA HIS A 567 3.18 -6.09 17.37
C HIS A 567 4.50 -5.69 16.69
N PRO A 568 4.96 -4.44 16.86
CA PRO A 568 6.23 -4.02 16.28
C PRO A 568 7.37 -4.83 16.88
N LEU A 569 8.33 -5.24 16.04
CA LEU A 569 9.57 -5.87 16.49
C LEU A 569 10.32 -4.89 17.41
N SER A 570 10.94 -5.39 18.48
CA SER A 570 11.61 -4.57 19.49
C SER A 570 12.54 -3.50 18.90
N HIS A 571 13.30 -3.82 17.85
CA HIS A 571 14.23 -2.90 17.18
C HIS A 571 13.56 -1.89 16.22
N ASN A 572 12.32 -2.13 15.80
CA ASN A 572 11.53 -1.25 14.92
C ASN A 572 10.49 -0.42 15.69
N ASP A 573 10.38 -0.63 17.00
CA ASP A 573 9.53 0.19 17.86
C ASP A 573 10.18 1.59 18.02
N PRO A 574 9.51 2.69 17.63
CA PRO A 574 10.05 4.04 17.80
C PRO A 574 10.37 4.40 19.26
N SER A 575 9.78 3.69 20.23
CA SER A 575 10.07 3.85 21.66
C SER A 575 11.37 3.14 22.11
N HIS A 576 11.96 2.31 21.24
CA HIS A 576 13.22 1.64 21.51
C HIS A 576 14.39 2.62 21.40
N GLY A 577 14.79 3.21 22.53
CA GLY A 577 16.02 3.98 22.62
C GLY A 577 17.25 3.10 22.33
N ILE A 578 18.19 3.61 21.53
CA ILE A 578 19.47 2.95 21.26
C ILE A 578 20.17 2.68 22.61
N GLY A 579 20.40 1.41 22.95
CA GLY A 579 21.14 0.99 24.16
C GLY A 579 20.32 0.55 25.38
N LYS A 580 18.99 0.38 25.29
CA LYS A 580 18.19 -0.24 26.37
C LYS A 580 18.04 -1.76 26.16
N GLU A 581 18.59 -2.57 27.06
CA GLU A 581 18.51 -4.05 27.02
C GLU A 581 17.17 -4.62 27.54
N ASN A 582 16.25 -3.80 28.07
CA ASN A 582 14.97 -4.28 28.60
C ASN A 582 13.87 -4.28 27.52
N SER A 583 13.85 -5.32 26.67
CA SER A 583 12.74 -5.52 25.72
C SER A 583 11.49 -6.02 26.46
N LYS A 584 10.55 -5.11 26.76
CA LYS A 584 9.22 -5.49 27.25
C LYS A 584 8.50 -6.35 26.21
N LYS A 585 7.76 -7.36 26.67
CA LYS A 585 7.00 -8.29 25.82
C LYS A 585 5.65 -7.68 25.40
N LEU A 586 5.06 -8.24 24.36
CA LEU A 586 3.66 -8.04 24.01
C LEU A 586 2.92 -9.37 24.20
N PHE A 587 1.62 -9.29 24.52
CA PHE A 587 0.79 -10.50 24.61
C PHE A 587 0.58 -11.10 23.24
N ASP A 588 0.52 -12.43 23.19
CA ASP A 588 0.32 -13.13 21.93
C ASP A 588 -1.05 -12.78 21.33
N PRO A 589 -1.13 -12.53 20.01
CA PRO A 589 -2.39 -12.32 19.33
C PRO A 589 -3.25 -13.59 19.30
N ILE A 590 -4.57 -13.40 19.37
CA ILE A 590 -5.57 -14.45 19.27
C ILE A 590 -5.91 -14.64 17.79
N TYR A 591 -5.47 -15.76 17.20
CA TYR A 591 -5.64 -16.07 15.76
C TYR A 591 -6.90 -16.85 15.42
N GLU A 592 -7.54 -17.47 16.41
CA GLU A 592 -8.57 -18.47 16.16
C GLU A 592 -9.89 -18.04 16.77
N ILE A 593 -10.82 -17.63 15.91
CA ILE A 593 -12.24 -17.67 16.21
C ILE A 593 -12.77 -18.87 15.45
N GLN A 594 -13.07 -19.96 16.16
CA GLN A 594 -13.58 -21.22 15.59
C GLN A 594 -15.03 -21.10 15.08
N THR A 595 -15.36 -20.01 14.39
CA THR A 595 -16.70 -19.76 13.81
C THR A 595 -16.86 -20.35 12.42
N PHE A 596 -15.78 -20.87 11.83
CA PHE A 596 -15.82 -21.50 10.51
C PHE A 596 -16.71 -22.74 10.57
N ASP A 597 -17.67 -22.85 9.66
CA ASP A 597 -18.67 -23.94 9.65
C ASP A 597 -19.55 -24.03 10.91
N ALA A 598 -19.58 -23.00 11.77
CA ALA A 598 -20.38 -23.02 13.01
C ALA A 598 -21.90 -23.17 12.74
N ASN A 599 -22.33 -22.85 11.52
CA ASN A 599 -23.72 -22.99 11.08
C ASN A 599 -24.03 -24.35 10.43
N VAL A 600 -23.05 -25.26 10.33
CA VAL A 600 -23.21 -26.59 9.73
C VAL A 600 -23.76 -27.56 10.78
N SER A 601 -24.92 -28.14 10.49
CA SER A 601 -25.52 -29.20 11.31
C SER A 601 -24.90 -30.57 10.99
N HIS A 602 -25.51 -31.65 11.51
CA HIS A 602 -25.09 -33.03 11.26
C HIS A 602 -24.74 -33.34 9.79
N PRO A 603 -23.91 -34.37 9.53
CA PRO A 603 -23.58 -34.81 8.17
C PRO A 603 -24.84 -34.98 7.31
N PRO A 604 -24.77 -34.66 6.00
CA PRO A 604 -25.95 -34.74 5.15
C PRO A 604 -26.40 -36.20 5.01
N ALA A 605 -27.70 -36.44 5.15
CA ALA A 605 -28.28 -37.76 5.01
C ALA A 605 -28.34 -38.21 3.53
N ASP A 606 -28.45 -37.25 2.61
CA ASP A 606 -28.53 -37.51 1.17
C ASP A 606 -27.84 -36.42 0.32
N TRP A 607 -27.69 -36.71 -0.97
CA TRP A 607 -27.08 -35.80 -1.96
C TRP A 607 -27.89 -34.51 -2.15
N HIS A 608 -29.21 -34.58 -1.99
CA HIS A 608 -30.08 -33.40 -2.09
C HIS A 608 -29.82 -32.42 -0.96
N GLN A 609 -29.67 -32.89 0.27
CA GLN A 609 -29.30 -32.07 1.41
C GLN A 609 -27.89 -31.49 1.24
N LEU A 610 -26.93 -32.28 0.73
CA LEU A 610 -25.57 -31.82 0.45
C LEU A 610 -25.53 -30.67 -0.57
N GLN A 611 -26.33 -30.74 -1.65
CA GLN A 611 -26.37 -29.74 -2.72
C GLN A 611 -27.31 -28.56 -2.44
N SER A 612 -28.06 -28.59 -1.34
CA SER A 612 -29.01 -27.53 -1.02
C SER A 612 -28.30 -26.20 -0.76
N ALA A 613 -28.79 -25.12 -1.37
CA ALA A 613 -28.21 -23.78 -1.22
C ALA A 613 -28.15 -23.32 0.26
N SER A 614 -29.15 -23.70 1.07
CA SER A 614 -29.17 -23.40 2.51
C SER A 614 -28.03 -24.07 3.26
N ARG A 615 -27.68 -25.31 2.93
CA ARG A 615 -26.55 -26.02 3.53
C ARG A 615 -25.22 -25.47 3.02
N LEU A 616 -25.12 -25.19 1.72
CA LEU A 616 -23.91 -24.60 1.14
C LEU A 616 -23.56 -23.26 1.79
N LEU A 617 -24.55 -22.42 2.10
CA LEU A 617 -24.36 -21.15 2.82
C LEU A 617 -24.05 -21.32 4.31
N SER A 618 -24.27 -22.51 4.90
CA SER A 618 -23.87 -22.83 6.28
C SER A 618 -22.38 -23.10 6.41
N TYR A 619 -21.71 -23.50 5.33
CA TYR A 619 -20.27 -23.65 5.34
C TYR A 619 -19.60 -22.29 5.24
N GLY A 620 -18.41 -22.15 5.81
CA GLY A 620 -17.65 -20.92 5.73
C GLY A 620 -17.84 -19.98 6.90
N SER A 621 -17.82 -18.70 6.56
CA SER A 621 -18.14 -17.62 7.48
C SER A 621 -19.62 -17.64 7.87
N PRO A 622 -19.94 -17.41 9.16
CA PRO A 622 -21.32 -17.47 9.66
C PRO A 622 -22.24 -16.41 9.03
N PHE A 623 -21.67 -15.32 8.49
CA PHE A 623 -22.43 -14.24 7.87
C PHE A 623 -23.34 -14.72 6.72
N TRP A 624 -22.85 -15.64 5.89
CA TRP A 624 -23.58 -16.08 4.68
C TRP A 624 -24.91 -16.74 5.04
N ARG A 625 -24.89 -17.67 6.00
CA ARG A 625 -26.09 -18.37 6.47
C ARG A 625 -27.07 -17.44 7.16
N VAL A 626 -26.56 -16.55 8.01
CA VAL A 626 -27.37 -15.62 8.81
C VAL A 626 -28.04 -14.60 7.89
N TYR A 627 -27.30 -14.00 6.95
CA TYR A 627 -27.85 -13.07 5.97
C TYR A 627 -28.97 -13.72 5.15
N ALA A 628 -28.72 -14.90 4.58
CA ALA A 628 -29.73 -15.59 3.78
C ALA A 628 -30.95 -16.02 4.63
N GLY A 629 -30.75 -16.41 5.88
CA GLY A 629 -31.81 -16.74 6.83
C GLY A 629 -32.73 -15.56 7.11
N GLU A 630 -32.15 -14.42 7.50
CA GLU A 630 -32.92 -13.20 7.80
C GLU A 630 -33.56 -12.61 6.54
N ALA A 631 -32.89 -12.66 5.39
CA ALA A 631 -33.49 -12.22 4.13
C ALA A 631 -34.72 -13.05 3.75
N LYS A 632 -34.67 -14.38 3.94
CA LYS A 632 -35.84 -15.26 3.72
C LYS A 632 -36.96 -15.00 4.72
N LYS A 633 -36.63 -14.76 5.99
CA LYS A 633 -37.60 -14.39 7.04
C LYS A 633 -38.32 -13.09 6.70
N ASN A 634 -37.62 -12.12 6.11
CA ASN A 634 -38.17 -10.88 5.57
C ASN A 634 -38.91 -11.03 4.23
N ARG A 635 -39.15 -12.27 3.76
CA ARG A 635 -39.83 -12.59 2.49
C ARG A 635 -39.17 -11.96 1.26
N ILE A 636 -37.85 -11.77 1.30
CA ILE A 636 -37.07 -11.29 0.16
C ILE A 636 -36.96 -12.41 -0.87
N ALA A 637 -37.19 -12.08 -2.15
CA ALA A 637 -37.10 -13.05 -3.23
C ALA A 637 -35.66 -13.54 -3.43
N ASP A 638 -35.47 -14.84 -3.71
CA ASP A 638 -34.16 -15.49 -3.78
C ASP A 638 -33.15 -14.76 -4.71
N HIS A 639 -33.61 -14.20 -5.83
CA HIS A 639 -32.74 -13.43 -6.73
C HIS A 639 -32.10 -12.20 -6.08
N LYS A 640 -32.84 -11.48 -5.21
CA LYS A 640 -32.32 -10.32 -4.47
C LYS A 640 -31.38 -10.73 -3.34
N ILE A 641 -31.62 -11.90 -2.73
CA ILE A 641 -30.72 -12.45 -1.72
C ILE A 641 -29.37 -12.77 -2.37
N VAL A 642 -29.38 -13.45 -3.53
CA VAL A 642 -28.16 -13.75 -4.29
C VAL A 642 -27.45 -12.48 -4.73
N GLU A 643 -28.19 -11.45 -5.16
CA GLU A 643 -27.62 -10.15 -5.53
C GLU A 643 -26.87 -9.49 -4.36
N GLY A 644 -27.50 -9.38 -3.18
CA GLY A 644 -26.86 -8.82 -1.99
C GLY A 644 -25.65 -9.64 -1.52
N LEU A 645 -25.76 -10.97 -1.50
CA LEU A 645 -24.64 -11.85 -1.15
C LEU A 645 -23.46 -11.72 -2.12
N THR A 646 -23.75 -11.63 -3.41
CA THR A 646 -22.75 -11.42 -4.47
C THR A 646 -22.03 -10.09 -4.26
N GLN A 647 -22.76 -9.04 -3.92
CA GLN A 647 -22.19 -7.72 -3.61
C GLN A 647 -21.23 -7.80 -2.41
N TYR A 648 -21.62 -8.42 -1.30
CA TYR A 648 -20.73 -8.60 -0.15
C TYR A 648 -19.51 -9.45 -0.49
N ALA A 649 -19.68 -10.54 -1.24
CA ALA A 649 -18.58 -11.42 -1.63
C ALA A 649 -17.58 -10.70 -2.54
N LEU A 650 -18.05 -9.89 -3.49
CA LEU A 650 -17.19 -9.06 -4.34
C LEU A 650 -16.47 -7.96 -3.58
N GLN A 651 -17.18 -7.24 -2.70
CA GLN A 651 -16.56 -6.22 -1.85
C GLN A 651 -15.40 -6.79 -1.04
N LYS A 652 -15.55 -8.03 -0.55
CA LYS A 652 -14.50 -8.73 0.22
C LYS A 652 -13.39 -9.28 -0.65
N LEU A 653 -13.71 -9.94 -1.75
CA LEU A 653 -12.72 -10.55 -2.64
C LEU A 653 -11.84 -9.49 -3.32
N LEU A 654 -12.43 -8.37 -3.72
CA LEU A 654 -11.76 -7.31 -4.45
C LEU A 654 -11.25 -6.17 -3.55
N ASN A 655 -11.51 -6.26 -2.23
CA ASN A 655 -11.27 -5.19 -1.25
C ASN A 655 -11.74 -3.81 -1.78
N SER A 656 -12.86 -3.82 -2.51
CA SER A 656 -13.37 -2.66 -3.21
C SER A 656 -14.73 -2.31 -2.62
N ASN A 657 -14.84 -1.16 -1.97
CA ASN A 657 -16.14 -0.63 -1.53
C ASN A 657 -16.99 -0.10 -2.70
N ASN A 658 -16.54 -0.35 -3.95
CA ASN A 658 -16.70 0.60 -5.04
C ASN A 658 -17.39 0.05 -6.31
N LYS A 659 -17.95 -1.17 -6.27
CA LYS A 659 -18.76 -1.71 -7.38
C LYS A 659 -19.87 -2.63 -6.86
N SER A 660 -21.15 -2.27 -7.04
CA SER A 660 -22.20 -3.30 -7.13
C SER A 660 -22.07 -3.92 -8.51
N VAL A 661 -21.57 -5.15 -8.61
CA VAL A 661 -21.62 -5.88 -9.87
C VAL A 661 -23.02 -6.51 -9.93
N PRO A 662 -23.85 -6.17 -10.93
CA PRO A 662 -25.17 -6.81 -11.06
C PRO A 662 -24.97 -8.31 -11.12
N ALA A 663 -25.66 -9.09 -10.29
CA ALA A 663 -25.49 -10.54 -10.25
C ALA A 663 -25.71 -11.18 -11.64
N ALA A 664 -26.56 -10.57 -12.48
CA ALA A 664 -26.81 -10.96 -13.86
C ALA A 664 -25.60 -10.79 -14.82
N SER A 665 -24.59 -10.01 -14.45
CA SER A 665 -23.37 -9.78 -15.25
C SER A 665 -22.27 -10.81 -14.98
N LEU A 666 -22.41 -11.64 -13.95
CA LEU A 666 -21.47 -12.71 -13.64
C LEU A 666 -21.86 -13.98 -14.36
N THR A 667 -20.90 -14.61 -15.02
CA THR A 667 -21.08 -15.95 -15.58
C THR A 667 -21.21 -16.98 -14.44
N GLY A 668 -21.91 -18.08 -14.68
CA GLY A 668 -22.05 -19.16 -13.69
C GLY A 668 -20.73 -19.62 -13.06
N PRO A 669 -19.64 -19.81 -13.83
CA PRO A 669 -18.31 -20.12 -13.29
C PRO A 669 -17.72 -19.01 -12.41
N GLN A 670 -17.97 -17.73 -12.71
CA GLN A 670 -17.52 -16.61 -11.86
C GLN A 670 -18.30 -16.55 -10.55
N VAL A 671 -19.62 -16.77 -10.59
CA VAL A 671 -20.45 -16.90 -9.40
C VAL A 671 -19.97 -18.07 -8.55
N PHE A 672 -19.66 -19.22 -9.18
CA PHE A 672 -19.15 -20.39 -8.48
C PHE A 672 -17.74 -20.18 -7.92
N ALA A 673 -16.85 -19.46 -8.60
CA ALA A 673 -15.54 -19.12 -8.06
C ALA A 673 -15.64 -18.12 -6.89
N LEU A 674 -16.57 -17.17 -6.98
CA LEU A 674 -16.81 -16.14 -5.97
C LEU A 674 -17.45 -16.75 -4.71
N LEU A 675 -18.55 -17.47 -4.85
CA LEU A 675 -19.24 -18.14 -3.74
C LEU A 675 -18.51 -19.42 -3.30
N GLY A 676 -17.77 -20.10 -4.17
CA GLY A 676 -16.94 -21.23 -3.81
C GLY A 676 -15.84 -20.85 -2.81
N SER A 677 -15.30 -19.63 -2.89
CA SER A 677 -14.36 -19.11 -1.88
C SER A 677 -14.99 -18.87 -0.51
N THR A 678 -16.33 -18.79 -0.45
CA THR A 678 -17.08 -18.71 0.82
C THR A 678 -17.31 -20.07 1.44
N ILE A 679 -17.14 -21.17 0.68
CA ILE A 679 -17.27 -22.56 1.10
C ILE A 679 -15.87 -23.16 1.11
N GLN A 680 -15.08 -22.87 2.14
CA GLN A 680 -13.77 -23.50 2.30
C GLN A 680 -13.93 -24.71 3.22
N PRO A 681 -13.99 -25.95 2.71
CA PRO A 681 -14.01 -27.09 3.61
C PRO A 681 -12.76 -27.04 4.50
N HIS A 682 -12.90 -27.38 5.78
CA HIS A 682 -11.77 -27.57 6.68
C HIS A 682 -10.76 -28.47 5.94
N CYS A 683 -9.56 -27.96 5.64
CA CYS A 683 -8.45 -28.84 5.31
C CYS A 683 -8.14 -29.57 6.61
N MET A 684 -8.83 -30.69 6.86
CA MET A 684 -8.25 -31.70 7.72
C MET A 684 -6.88 -31.99 7.11
N GLU A 685 -5.83 -31.79 7.90
CA GLU A 685 -4.61 -32.56 7.71
C GLU A 685 -5.02 -34.03 7.75
N LEU A 686 -5.32 -34.57 6.57
CA LEU A 686 -5.28 -35.99 6.33
C LEU A 686 -3.84 -36.38 6.59
N HIS A 687 -3.55 -36.78 7.82
CA HIS A 687 -2.43 -37.66 8.11
C HIS A 687 -2.61 -38.91 7.23
N ILE A 688 -1.93 -38.90 6.08
CA ILE A 688 -1.67 -40.07 5.23
C ILE A 688 -0.26 -40.54 5.55
#